data_AF-A0A9D9N7N3-F1
#
_entry.id   AF-A0A9D9N7N3-F1
#
_cell.length_a   1.000
_cell.length_b   1.000
_cell.length_c   1.000
_cell.angle_alpha   90.00
_cell.angle_beta   90.00
_cell.angle_gamma   90.00
#
_symmetry.space_group_name_H-M   'P 1'
#
loop_
_entity.id
_entity.type
_entity.pdbx_description
1 polymer ?
#
loop_
_entity_poly.entity_id
_entity_poly.type
_entity_poly.pdbx_seq_one_letter_code
_entity_poly.pdbx_strand_id
1 'polypeptide(L)'
;MDKINYDLLNKLTNEEKQTFCKYVDLEVFLTLLKKDKRRYDKYIKVLGRLERRSVLVQKLLPKYAFDLYQKGDEGFTFVLSTALGKHRDKFIKDIEKCLEPAVSVEDIKNYNTDDFTDLFFKIKENSDKTIVCDTDISVFISALKLNDVCLSDEIVDEIRIEIKQISALHKKENEYKAKLELELRKNEKVISQKYEYEKEQIEKTLQEVQIELNHAHRREQSLNDEIEKYKTCITNKKERLIEEWRTEFDKEIVARKKAIEEELQLFTRESKEKVEKAIKKDAEELKQTFENEFENEKMLANKVIIELKEKIVSLEQERSLLEGTVLELNSKQQKLKYSIKSLEKEETYYFQHLKERVLNRKLDEIVFLDDKNKKTAISSGSMEINSKKPIFYKWQTFSEVAEESLEVNGIEDFIQDFCDNLALNFENVTEIALLIIAAFFNNKVVIVEDSISQYIVESLSQLIDGQTPLVIEYNGADERGIIEFIRGAEEKVIYIGGVLNKFDEVMFSNICRQLSDQKYIFFGISQIQDVPLFSKNILSNAFVLDVEDSLIIADREPILVGNNNIEDYKVTYQTDEYRKCYEQYFKRLVSKKLISKKLAFDLSKLLCTYLKFMSSIGDVVKKCILHYLQDTDMEDAERDDLLERTGWK
;
A
#
# COMPACT_ATOMS: atom_id res chain seq x y z
N MET A 1 -101.24 47.68 -28.72
CA MET A 1 -101.31 48.75 -29.75
C MET A 1 -101.08 50.04 -29.01
N ASP A 2 -99.88 50.58 -29.12
CA ASP A 2 -99.53 51.82 -28.44
C ASP A 2 -100.17 52.99 -29.19
N LYS A 3 -100.72 53.97 -28.47
CA LYS A 3 -101.29 55.17 -29.10
C LYS A 3 -100.15 55.94 -29.75
N ILE A 4 -100.18 56.05 -31.08
CA ILE A 4 -99.18 56.81 -31.84
C ILE A 4 -99.26 58.27 -31.39
N ASN A 5 -98.16 58.76 -30.83
CA ASN A 5 -98.06 60.12 -30.32
C ASN A 5 -97.72 61.07 -31.47
N TYR A 6 -98.75 61.64 -32.08
CA TYR A 6 -98.63 62.65 -33.13
C TYR A 6 -98.06 63.98 -32.61
N ASP A 7 -98.15 64.27 -31.30
CA ASP A 7 -97.62 65.49 -30.69
C ASP A 7 -96.09 65.54 -30.67
N LEU A 8 -95.41 64.42 -30.90
CA LEU A 8 -93.95 64.41 -31.17
C LEU A 8 -93.58 65.24 -32.41
N LEU A 9 -94.50 65.37 -33.40
CA LEU A 9 -94.32 66.29 -34.52
C LEU A 9 -94.49 67.76 -34.09
N ASN A 10 -95.17 68.06 -32.99
CA ASN A 10 -95.38 69.44 -32.55
C ASN A 10 -94.15 70.00 -31.79
N LYS A 11 -93.26 69.13 -31.30
CA LYS A 11 -92.02 69.51 -30.58
C LYS A 11 -90.84 69.96 -31.47
N LEU A 12 -90.87 69.68 -32.77
CA LEU A 12 -89.77 69.97 -33.69
C LEU A 12 -90.11 71.07 -34.71
N THR A 13 -89.12 71.90 -35.02
CA THR A 13 -89.19 72.88 -36.11
C THR A 13 -89.30 72.19 -37.48
N ASN A 14 -89.70 72.95 -38.51
CA ASN A 14 -89.77 72.42 -39.88
C ASN A 14 -88.40 72.00 -40.44
N GLU A 15 -87.31 72.63 -39.99
CA GLU A 15 -85.95 72.32 -40.45
C GLU A 15 -85.38 71.07 -39.77
N GLU A 16 -85.64 70.90 -38.47
CA GLU A 16 -85.33 69.66 -37.74
C GLU A 16 -86.12 68.48 -38.32
N LYS A 17 -87.43 68.65 -38.60
CA LYS A 17 -88.24 67.63 -39.29
C LYS A 17 -87.68 67.27 -40.67
N GLN A 18 -87.34 68.27 -41.49
CA GLN A 18 -86.78 68.03 -42.83
C GLN A 18 -85.42 67.34 -42.75
N THR A 19 -84.64 67.61 -41.71
CA THR A 19 -83.37 66.91 -41.44
C THR A 19 -83.61 65.48 -40.98
N PHE A 20 -84.52 65.26 -40.02
CA PHE A 20 -84.92 63.93 -39.55
C PHE A 20 -85.41 63.02 -40.68
N CYS A 21 -86.17 63.54 -41.66
CA CYS A 21 -86.60 62.80 -42.84
C CYS A 21 -85.45 62.15 -43.65
N LYS A 22 -84.20 62.63 -43.52
CA LYS A 22 -83.01 62.06 -44.17
C LYS A 22 -82.54 60.76 -43.50
N TYR A 23 -82.85 60.57 -42.21
CA TYR A 23 -82.38 59.47 -41.37
C TYR A 23 -83.43 58.36 -41.16
N VAL A 24 -84.70 58.63 -41.47
CA VAL A 24 -85.77 57.61 -41.53
C VAL A 24 -85.45 56.58 -42.61
N ASP A 25 -85.67 55.29 -42.32
CA ASP A 25 -85.44 54.23 -43.30
C ASP A 25 -86.31 54.42 -44.55
N LEU A 26 -85.61 54.67 -45.67
CA LEU A 26 -86.20 54.95 -46.98
C LEU A 26 -87.20 53.88 -47.43
N GLU A 27 -87.07 52.62 -47.02
CA GLU A 27 -88.01 51.57 -47.43
C GLU A 27 -89.40 51.75 -46.81
N VAL A 28 -89.52 52.46 -45.68
CA VAL A 28 -90.80 52.81 -45.06
C VAL A 28 -91.53 53.87 -45.88
N PHE A 29 -90.81 54.86 -46.43
CA PHE A 29 -91.39 55.82 -47.38
C PHE A 29 -91.68 55.17 -48.76
N LEU A 30 -90.78 54.30 -49.25
CA LEU A 30 -90.98 53.58 -50.51
C LEU A 30 -92.22 52.68 -50.45
N THR A 31 -92.47 51.98 -49.34
CA THR A 31 -93.64 51.12 -49.19
C THR A 31 -94.97 51.89 -49.14
N LEU A 32 -94.99 53.15 -48.69
CA LEU A 32 -96.15 54.04 -48.89
C LEU A 32 -96.36 54.38 -50.37
N LEU A 33 -95.30 54.79 -51.09
CA LEU A 33 -95.38 55.14 -52.51
C LEU A 33 -95.73 53.95 -53.41
N LYS A 34 -95.33 52.73 -53.04
CA LYS A 34 -95.62 51.49 -53.75
C LYS A 34 -97.06 51.00 -53.58
N LYS A 35 -97.76 51.36 -52.50
CA LYS A 35 -99.13 50.89 -52.19
C LYS A 35 -100.23 51.61 -52.98
N ASP A 36 -100.06 52.90 -53.26
CA ASP A 36 -101.01 53.69 -54.06
C ASP A 36 -100.50 53.82 -55.50
N LYS A 37 -101.22 53.21 -56.45
CA LYS A 37 -100.87 53.24 -57.88
C LYS A 37 -100.71 54.67 -58.43
N ARG A 38 -101.50 55.65 -57.95
CA ARG A 38 -101.39 57.05 -58.39
C ARG A 38 -100.13 57.72 -57.86
N ARG A 39 -99.66 57.34 -56.66
CA ARG A 39 -98.36 57.78 -56.12
C ARG A 39 -97.22 57.10 -56.86
N TYR A 40 -97.31 55.79 -57.08
CA TYR A 40 -96.31 55.02 -57.83
C TYR A 40 -96.07 55.61 -59.22
N ASP A 41 -97.12 55.75 -60.04
CA ASP A 41 -97.06 56.26 -61.42
C ASP A 41 -96.58 57.72 -61.51
N LYS A 42 -96.71 58.50 -60.42
CA LYS A 42 -96.22 59.88 -60.29
C LYS A 42 -94.74 59.92 -59.89
N TYR A 43 -94.35 59.22 -58.82
CA TYR A 43 -93.01 59.33 -58.24
C TYR A 43 -91.97 58.43 -58.92
N ILE A 44 -92.35 57.34 -59.59
CA ILE A 44 -91.42 56.54 -60.41
C ILE A 44 -90.78 57.37 -61.54
N LYS A 45 -91.53 58.33 -62.09
CA LYS A 45 -91.06 59.25 -63.15
C LYS A 45 -90.04 60.28 -62.66
N VAL A 46 -89.89 60.45 -61.34
CA VAL A 46 -89.05 61.48 -60.71
C VAL A 46 -87.87 60.86 -59.93
N LEU A 47 -88.10 59.70 -59.29
CA LEU A 47 -87.11 58.98 -58.48
C LEU A 47 -86.46 57.79 -59.23
N GLY A 48 -86.94 57.47 -60.44
CA GLY A 48 -86.50 56.30 -61.18
C GLY A 48 -86.98 55.01 -60.51
N ARG A 49 -86.11 53.98 -60.47
CA ARG A 49 -86.42 52.73 -59.75
C ARG A 49 -86.60 53.02 -58.26
N LEU A 50 -87.77 52.66 -57.73
CA LEU A 50 -88.17 52.87 -56.34
C LEU A 50 -87.53 51.84 -55.39
N GLU A 51 -86.20 51.85 -55.35
CA GLU A 51 -85.32 50.95 -54.60
C GLU A 51 -84.45 51.76 -53.63
N ARG A 52 -84.25 51.29 -52.39
CA ARG A 52 -83.40 51.92 -51.36
C ARG A 52 -81.93 52.17 -51.79
N ARG A 53 -81.44 51.44 -52.81
CA ARG A 53 -80.09 51.60 -53.38
C ARG A 53 -80.00 52.64 -54.51
N SER A 54 -81.13 53.19 -54.98
CA SER A 54 -81.13 54.23 -56.02
C SER A 54 -80.62 55.56 -55.45
N VAL A 55 -79.60 56.15 -56.09
CA VAL A 55 -79.02 57.45 -55.67
C VAL A 55 -80.06 58.58 -55.72
N LEU A 56 -81.00 58.52 -56.68
CA LEU A 56 -82.12 59.48 -56.77
C LEU A 56 -83.10 59.31 -55.60
N VAL A 57 -83.41 58.07 -55.23
CA VAL A 57 -84.24 57.78 -54.05
C VAL A 57 -83.57 58.29 -52.78
N GLN A 58 -82.29 57.96 -52.56
CA GLN A 58 -81.53 58.39 -51.38
C GLN A 58 -81.47 59.92 -51.26
N LYS A 59 -81.26 60.63 -52.37
CA LYS A 59 -81.10 62.10 -52.36
C LYS A 59 -82.43 62.87 -52.32
N LEU A 60 -83.52 62.33 -52.87
CA LEU A 60 -84.76 63.09 -53.10
C LEU A 60 -86.00 62.56 -52.36
N LEU A 61 -86.07 61.27 -52.02
CA LEU A 61 -87.22 60.73 -51.29
C LEU A 61 -87.44 61.37 -49.91
N PRO A 62 -86.40 61.64 -49.08
CA PRO A 62 -86.55 62.40 -47.84
C PRO A 62 -87.29 63.74 -48.01
N LYS A 63 -86.96 64.47 -49.09
CA LYS A 63 -87.59 65.76 -49.39
C LYS A 63 -89.04 65.58 -49.82
N TYR A 64 -89.34 64.64 -50.72
CA TYR A 64 -90.72 64.40 -51.13
C TYR A 64 -91.61 63.81 -50.03
N ALA A 65 -91.05 63.03 -49.10
CA ALA A 65 -91.76 62.56 -47.91
C ALA A 65 -92.15 63.73 -47.00
N PHE A 66 -91.24 64.68 -46.79
CA PHE A 66 -91.50 65.92 -46.06
C PHE A 66 -92.54 66.81 -46.79
N ASP A 67 -92.40 67.00 -48.10
CA ASP A 67 -93.33 67.77 -48.94
C ASP A 67 -94.76 67.18 -48.95
N LEU A 68 -94.92 65.87 -48.71
CA LEU A 68 -96.21 65.17 -48.61
C LEU A 68 -96.80 65.30 -47.20
N TYR A 69 -95.99 65.17 -46.16
CA TYR A 69 -96.38 65.46 -44.78
C TYR A 69 -96.90 66.91 -44.64
N GLN A 70 -96.19 67.91 -45.17
CA GLN A 70 -96.63 69.31 -45.15
C GLN A 70 -97.95 69.57 -45.90
N LYS A 71 -98.39 68.63 -46.76
CA LYS A 71 -99.68 68.70 -47.48
C LYS A 71 -100.80 67.92 -46.77
N GLY A 72 -100.58 67.50 -45.52
CA GLY A 72 -101.57 66.81 -44.69
C GLY A 72 -101.76 65.33 -45.04
N ASP A 73 -100.77 64.68 -45.68
CA ASP A 73 -100.90 63.27 -46.02
C ASP A 73 -100.81 62.38 -44.76
N GLU A 74 -101.95 61.78 -44.37
CA GLU A 74 -102.08 60.95 -43.16
C GLU A 74 -101.07 59.80 -43.13
N GLY A 75 -100.77 59.18 -44.27
CA GLY A 75 -99.84 58.05 -44.36
C GLY A 75 -98.39 58.46 -44.07
N PHE A 76 -97.94 59.59 -44.63
CA PHE A 76 -96.61 60.13 -44.31
C PHE A 76 -96.54 60.71 -42.89
N THR A 77 -97.63 61.33 -42.41
CA THR A 77 -97.75 61.83 -41.03
C THR A 77 -97.64 60.68 -40.01
N PHE A 78 -98.33 59.56 -40.25
CA PHE A 78 -98.24 58.32 -39.47
C PHE A 78 -96.81 57.76 -39.44
N VAL A 79 -96.15 57.66 -40.61
CA VAL A 79 -94.78 57.12 -40.69
C VAL A 79 -93.76 58.02 -39.99
N LEU A 80 -93.85 59.34 -40.15
CA LEU A 80 -92.94 60.26 -39.45
C LEU A 80 -93.14 60.23 -37.94
N SER A 81 -94.38 60.24 -37.46
CA SER A 81 -94.69 60.11 -36.01
C SER A 81 -94.14 58.79 -35.43
N THR A 82 -94.33 57.69 -36.17
CA THR A 82 -93.82 56.36 -35.78
C THR A 82 -92.29 56.29 -35.79
N ALA A 83 -91.63 56.96 -36.73
CA ALA A 83 -90.18 57.01 -36.80
C ALA A 83 -89.58 57.90 -35.68
N LEU A 84 -90.21 59.05 -35.39
CA LEU A 84 -89.83 59.94 -34.28
C LEU A 84 -89.94 59.23 -32.92
N GLY A 85 -91.03 58.50 -32.69
CA GLY A 85 -91.18 57.64 -31.50
C GLY A 85 -90.04 56.64 -31.38
N LYS A 86 -89.77 55.85 -32.44
CA LYS A 86 -88.66 54.88 -32.44
C LYS A 86 -87.28 55.51 -32.20
N HIS A 87 -87.03 56.72 -32.71
CA HIS A 87 -85.77 57.43 -32.45
C HIS A 87 -85.70 57.94 -31.00
N ARG A 88 -86.81 58.44 -30.45
CA ARG A 88 -86.90 58.82 -29.04
C ARG A 88 -86.57 57.63 -28.13
N ASP A 89 -87.23 56.50 -28.37
CA ASP A 89 -87.08 55.27 -27.59
C ASP A 89 -85.68 54.64 -27.73
N LYS A 90 -85.06 54.72 -28.91
CA LYS A 90 -83.67 54.27 -29.10
C LYS A 90 -82.68 55.20 -28.42
N PHE A 91 -82.86 56.53 -28.46
CA PHE A 91 -81.97 57.46 -27.79
C PHE A 91 -81.91 57.24 -26.27
N ILE A 92 -83.06 56.96 -25.63
CA ILE A 92 -83.10 56.54 -24.21
C ILE A 92 -82.27 55.27 -23.99
N LYS A 93 -82.45 54.23 -24.81
CA LYS A 93 -81.70 52.95 -24.71
C LYS A 93 -80.21 53.07 -24.99
N ASP A 94 -79.82 54.03 -25.83
CA ASP A 94 -78.42 54.31 -26.10
C ASP A 94 -77.81 55.07 -24.90
N ILE A 95 -78.54 56.01 -24.25
CA ILE A 95 -78.16 56.62 -22.96
C ILE A 95 -78.00 55.56 -21.85
N GLU A 96 -79.00 54.69 -21.66
CA GLU A 96 -79.03 53.61 -20.64
C GLU A 96 -77.85 52.64 -20.76
N LYS A 97 -77.21 52.55 -21.93
CA LYS A 97 -76.02 51.73 -22.20
C LYS A 97 -74.69 52.47 -22.04
N CYS A 98 -74.68 53.79 -22.17
CA CYS A 98 -73.46 54.60 -22.29
C CYS A 98 -73.01 55.28 -20.99
N LEU A 99 -73.87 55.26 -19.96
CA LEU A 99 -73.62 55.94 -18.68
C LEU A 99 -73.78 54.96 -17.51
N GLU A 100 -72.72 54.81 -16.73
CA GLU A 100 -72.75 54.19 -15.40
C GLU A 100 -72.38 55.24 -14.34
N PRO A 101 -73.19 55.46 -13.29
CA PRO A 101 -74.52 54.88 -13.06
C PRO A 101 -75.56 55.37 -14.09
N ALA A 102 -76.68 54.65 -14.22
CA ALA A 102 -77.73 55.00 -15.16
C ALA A 102 -78.37 56.35 -14.82
N VAL A 103 -78.25 57.32 -15.74
CA VAL A 103 -78.73 58.70 -15.59
C VAL A 103 -80.13 58.85 -16.18
N SER A 104 -81.02 59.58 -15.51
CA SER A 104 -82.39 59.80 -15.99
C SER A 104 -82.51 60.96 -16.99
N VAL A 105 -83.63 61.02 -17.70
CA VAL A 105 -83.94 62.15 -18.61
C VAL A 105 -84.19 63.45 -17.84
N GLU A 106 -84.56 63.38 -16.56
CA GLU A 106 -84.62 64.53 -15.65
C GLU A 106 -83.22 65.07 -15.31
N ASP A 107 -82.25 64.19 -15.06
CA ASP A 107 -80.88 64.61 -14.69
C ASP A 107 -80.17 65.29 -15.86
N ILE A 108 -80.35 64.78 -17.09
CA ILE A 108 -79.79 65.33 -18.34
C ILE A 108 -80.25 66.77 -18.60
N LYS A 109 -81.34 67.25 -17.98
CA LYS A 109 -81.78 68.66 -18.09
C LYS A 109 -80.89 69.64 -17.32
N ASN A 110 -79.99 69.14 -16.47
CA ASN A 110 -79.05 69.94 -15.67
C ASN A 110 -77.61 69.88 -16.20
N TYR A 111 -77.37 69.18 -17.31
CA TYR A 111 -76.05 69.05 -17.94
C TYR A 111 -75.54 70.41 -18.47
N ASN A 112 -74.23 70.62 -18.37
CA ASN A 112 -73.55 71.75 -19.00
C ASN A 112 -73.10 71.43 -20.45
N THR A 113 -72.49 72.41 -21.13
CA THR A 113 -71.97 72.28 -22.50
C THR A 113 -71.03 71.07 -22.64
N ASP A 114 -70.01 70.98 -21.78
CA ASP A 114 -69.03 69.90 -21.71
C ASP A 114 -69.71 68.54 -21.51
N ASP A 115 -70.66 68.43 -20.56
CA ASP A 115 -71.42 67.19 -20.28
C ASP A 115 -72.20 66.70 -21.52
N PHE A 116 -72.80 67.61 -22.29
CA PHE A 116 -73.50 67.28 -23.54
C PHE A 116 -72.54 66.86 -24.66
N THR A 117 -71.37 67.50 -24.74
CA THR A 117 -70.30 67.11 -25.68
C THR A 117 -69.79 65.71 -25.34
N ASP A 118 -69.54 65.42 -24.06
CA ASP A 118 -69.07 64.12 -23.58
C ASP A 118 -70.13 63.02 -23.79
N LEU A 119 -71.41 63.34 -23.58
CA LEU A 119 -72.54 62.47 -23.90
C LEU A 119 -72.63 62.15 -25.40
N PHE A 120 -72.41 63.14 -26.27
CA PHE A 120 -72.38 62.94 -27.72
C PHE A 120 -71.27 61.96 -28.14
N PHE A 121 -70.05 62.08 -27.58
CA PHE A 121 -68.97 61.15 -27.90
C PHE A 121 -69.22 59.74 -27.34
N LYS A 122 -69.68 59.60 -26.09
CA LYS A 122 -69.99 58.29 -25.48
C LYS A 122 -71.08 57.53 -26.24
N ILE A 123 -72.16 58.21 -26.65
CA ILE A 123 -73.21 57.62 -27.49
C ILE A 123 -72.65 57.25 -28.87
N LYS A 124 -71.82 58.10 -29.48
CA LYS A 124 -71.23 57.86 -30.80
C LYS A 124 -70.29 56.64 -30.81
N GLU A 125 -69.45 56.46 -29.79
CA GLU A 125 -68.51 55.34 -29.69
C GLU A 125 -69.20 54.00 -29.42
N ASN A 126 -70.22 53.98 -28.56
CA ASN A 126 -70.99 52.77 -28.26
C ASN A 126 -72.15 52.50 -29.24
N SER A 127 -72.49 53.46 -30.12
CA SER A 127 -73.53 53.23 -31.11
C SER A 127 -73.10 52.18 -32.14
N ASP A 128 -73.80 51.04 -32.16
CA ASP A 128 -73.83 50.16 -33.33
C ASP A 128 -74.03 51.02 -34.59
N LYS A 129 -73.33 50.68 -35.67
CA LYS A 129 -73.27 51.41 -36.97
C LYS A 129 -74.58 51.40 -37.77
N THR A 130 -75.70 51.42 -37.05
CA THR A 130 -77.08 51.53 -37.53
C THR A 130 -77.74 52.80 -36.97
N ILE A 131 -77.51 53.87 -37.72
CA ILE A 131 -78.48 54.94 -38.06
C ILE A 131 -78.63 56.12 -37.07
N VAL A 132 -78.33 56.01 -35.77
CA VAL A 132 -78.71 57.07 -34.80
C VAL A 132 -77.68 58.20 -34.58
N CYS A 133 -76.36 57.95 -34.61
CA CYS A 133 -75.35 58.99 -34.33
C CYS A 133 -74.18 59.03 -35.33
N ASP A 134 -74.39 58.55 -36.56
CA ASP A 134 -73.43 58.76 -37.67
C ASP A 134 -73.45 60.24 -38.14
N THR A 135 -72.65 61.05 -37.44
CA THR A 135 -72.03 62.33 -37.85
C THR A 135 -72.81 63.66 -37.86
N ASP A 136 -74.13 63.72 -37.62
CA ASP A 136 -74.84 65.03 -37.52
C ASP A 136 -75.31 65.37 -36.09
N ILE A 137 -74.67 66.40 -35.51
CA ILE A 137 -75.00 66.97 -34.19
C ILE A 137 -76.47 67.45 -34.15
N SER A 138 -77.04 67.85 -35.30
CA SER A 138 -78.43 68.29 -35.42
C SER A 138 -79.44 67.17 -35.10
N VAL A 139 -79.06 65.90 -35.33
CA VAL A 139 -79.88 64.73 -34.99
C VAL A 139 -79.84 64.46 -33.48
N PHE A 140 -78.67 64.59 -32.86
CA PHE A 140 -78.49 64.51 -31.41
C PHE A 140 -79.33 65.58 -30.68
N ILE A 141 -79.25 66.85 -31.11
CA ILE A 141 -80.07 67.95 -30.58
C ILE A 141 -81.57 67.67 -30.77
N SER A 142 -81.98 67.12 -31.92
CA SER A 142 -83.38 66.73 -32.16
C SER A 142 -83.85 65.61 -31.21
N ALA A 143 -82.96 64.67 -30.86
CA ALA A 143 -83.26 63.57 -29.94
C ALA A 143 -83.41 64.02 -28.48
N LEU A 144 -82.64 65.03 -28.05
CA LEU A 144 -82.80 65.73 -26.77
C LEU A 144 -84.17 66.44 -26.71
N LYS A 145 -84.50 67.25 -27.72
CA LYS A 145 -85.80 67.98 -27.79
C LYS A 145 -87.02 67.06 -27.79
N LEU A 146 -86.95 65.89 -28.46
CA LEU A 146 -88.03 64.89 -28.43
C LEU A 146 -88.28 64.31 -27.03
N ASN A 147 -87.26 64.33 -26.17
CA ASN A 147 -87.28 63.87 -24.78
C ASN A 147 -87.50 65.00 -23.76
N ASP A 148 -88.01 66.16 -24.19
CA ASP A 148 -88.29 67.32 -23.33
C ASP A 148 -87.03 67.93 -22.68
N VAL A 149 -85.86 67.74 -23.30
CA VAL A 149 -84.62 68.45 -23.02
C VAL A 149 -84.45 69.57 -24.04
N CYS A 150 -84.97 70.76 -23.72
CA CYS A 150 -84.96 71.92 -24.61
C CYS A 150 -83.80 72.87 -24.27
N LEU A 151 -82.74 72.82 -25.07
CA LEU A 151 -81.57 73.71 -24.96
C LEU A 151 -81.84 75.09 -25.60
N SER A 152 -81.14 76.13 -25.14
CA SER A 152 -81.06 77.42 -25.86
C SER A 152 -80.12 77.30 -27.07
N ASP A 153 -80.32 78.16 -28.07
CA ASP A 153 -79.51 78.16 -29.30
C ASP A 153 -78.03 78.50 -29.02
N GLU A 154 -77.76 79.27 -27.96
CA GLU A 154 -76.40 79.61 -27.50
C GLU A 154 -75.63 78.35 -27.05
N ILE A 155 -76.21 77.56 -26.14
CA ILE A 155 -75.62 76.29 -25.66
C ILE A 155 -75.46 75.29 -26.81
N VAL A 156 -76.44 75.25 -27.73
CA VAL A 156 -76.38 74.43 -28.95
C VAL A 156 -75.16 74.77 -29.82
N ASP A 157 -74.84 76.05 -30.00
CA ASP A 157 -73.69 76.47 -30.81
C ASP A 157 -72.35 76.31 -30.08
N GLU A 158 -72.29 76.41 -28.74
CA GLU A 158 -71.11 76.03 -27.96
C GLU A 158 -70.78 74.53 -28.12
N ILE A 159 -71.75 73.63 -27.89
CA ILE A 159 -71.61 72.18 -28.09
C ILE A 159 -71.13 71.88 -29.53
N ARG A 160 -71.69 72.57 -30.53
CA ARG A 160 -71.28 72.46 -31.94
C ARG A 160 -69.87 72.97 -32.23
N ILE A 161 -69.28 73.83 -31.40
CA ILE A 161 -67.89 74.28 -31.51
C ILE A 161 -66.97 73.23 -30.86
N GLU A 162 -67.28 72.81 -29.66
CA GLU A 162 -66.46 71.90 -28.86
C GLU A 162 -66.31 70.51 -29.51
N ILE A 163 -67.43 69.90 -29.95
CA ILE A 163 -67.42 68.62 -30.67
C ILE A 163 -66.51 68.65 -31.91
N LYS A 164 -66.41 69.80 -32.60
CA LYS A 164 -65.52 69.97 -33.76
C LYS A 164 -64.05 70.04 -33.33
N GLN A 165 -63.73 70.68 -32.21
CA GLN A 165 -62.36 70.76 -31.69
C GLN A 165 -61.86 69.37 -31.26
N ILE A 166 -62.62 68.64 -30.45
CA ILE A 166 -62.27 67.29 -29.98
C ILE A 166 -62.14 66.32 -31.17
N SER A 167 -63.06 66.37 -32.14
CA SER A 167 -62.98 65.58 -33.38
C SER A 167 -61.70 65.85 -34.19
N ALA A 168 -61.18 67.09 -34.16
CA ALA A 168 -59.93 67.44 -34.83
C ALA A 168 -58.68 66.97 -34.07
N LEU A 169 -58.75 66.88 -32.73
CA LEU A 169 -57.68 66.33 -31.89
C LEU A 169 -57.55 64.81 -32.09
N HIS A 170 -58.66 64.05 -32.01
CA HIS A 170 -58.66 62.60 -32.23
C HIS A 170 -58.11 62.23 -33.63
N LYS A 171 -58.34 63.07 -34.65
CA LYS A 171 -57.75 62.89 -35.98
C LYS A 171 -56.22 63.01 -35.97
N LYS A 172 -55.67 64.05 -35.33
CA LYS A 172 -54.21 64.24 -35.19
C LYS A 172 -53.54 63.13 -34.40
N GLU A 173 -54.19 62.65 -33.34
CA GLU A 173 -53.69 61.55 -32.51
C GLU A 173 -53.57 60.25 -33.33
N ASN A 174 -54.59 59.91 -34.11
CA ASN A 174 -54.54 58.74 -35.00
C ASN A 174 -53.52 58.89 -36.13
N GLU A 175 -53.33 60.10 -36.68
CA GLU A 175 -52.24 60.40 -37.63
C GLU A 175 -50.85 60.27 -36.99
N TYR A 176 -50.71 60.43 -35.67
CA TYR A 176 -49.46 60.21 -34.94
C TYR A 176 -49.23 58.72 -34.64
N LYS A 177 -50.24 58.01 -34.13
CA LYS A 177 -50.18 56.54 -33.90
C LYS A 177 -49.76 55.78 -35.16
N ALA A 178 -50.35 56.12 -36.31
CA ALA A 178 -50.04 55.50 -37.59
C ALA A 178 -48.59 55.75 -38.07
N LYS A 179 -47.95 56.87 -37.68
CA LYS A 179 -46.53 57.13 -37.95
C LYS A 179 -45.63 56.28 -37.05
N LEU A 180 -45.97 56.21 -35.76
CA LEU A 180 -45.20 55.45 -34.77
C LEU A 180 -45.16 53.95 -35.11
N GLU A 181 -46.29 53.34 -35.50
CA GLU A 181 -46.30 51.95 -36.00
C GLU A 181 -45.39 51.75 -37.23
N LEU A 182 -45.34 52.73 -38.12
CA LEU A 182 -44.56 52.64 -39.36
C LEU A 182 -43.04 52.76 -39.07
N GLU A 183 -42.65 53.53 -38.06
CA GLU A 183 -41.27 53.60 -37.57
C GLU A 183 -40.87 52.34 -36.79
N LEU A 184 -41.73 51.81 -35.94
CA LEU A 184 -41.51 50.52 -35.26
C LEU A 184 -41.27 49.39 -36.27
N ARG A 185 -42.14 49.24 -37.28
CA ARG A 185 -41.99 48.23 -38.35
C ARG A 185 -40.76 48.42 -39.24
N LYS A 186 -40.14 49.61 -39.28
CA LYS A 186 -38.84 49.82 -39.93
C LYS A 186 -37.71 49.32 -39.03
N ASN A 187 -37.75 49.69 -37.74
CA ASN A 187 -36.73 49.30 -36.77
C ASN A 187 -36.69 47.78 -36.56
N GLU A 188 -37.86 47.12 -36.44
CA GLU A 188 -37.98 45.66 -36.39
C GLU A 188 -37.25 44.98 -37.56
N LYS A 189 -37.48 45.43 -38.80
CA LYS A 189 -36.83 44.86 -39.99
C LYS A 189 -35.32 45.03 -39.99
N VAL A 190 -34.81 46.20 -39.57
CA VAL A 190 -33.37 46.46 -39.47
C VAL A 190 -32.73 45.60 -38.38
N ILE A 191 -33.44 45.33 -37.27
CA ILE A 191 -32.97 44.47 -36.19
C ILE A 191 -32.94 43.00 -36.64
N SER A 192 -34.02 42.50 -37.27
CA SER A 192 -34.05 41.13 -37.80
C SER A 192 -32.94 40.87 -38.82
N GLN A 193 -32.71 41.80 -39.75
CA GLN A 193 -31.64 41.67 -40.76
C GLN A 193 -30.24 41.62 -40.15
N LYS A 194 -30.00 42.30 -39.01
CA LYS A 194 -28.73 42.19 -38.28
C LYS A 194 -28.56 40.80 -37.65
N TYR A 195 -29.56 40.31 -36.93
CA TYR A 195 -29.49 38.98 -36.31
C TYR A 195 -29.37 37.85 -37.35
N GLU A 196 -30.02 37.99 -38.50
CA GLU A 196 -29.93 37.03 -39.61
C GLU A 196 -28.51 36.99 -40.20
N TYR A 197 -27.87 38.15 -40.38
CA TYR A 197 -26.46 38.27 -40.80
C TYR A 197 -25.47 37.75 -39.73
N GLU A 198 -25.69 38.07 -38.45
CA GLU A 198 -24.86 37.58 -37.33
C GLU A 198 -24.93 36.05 -37.23
N LYS A 199 -26.12 35.47 -37.42
CA LYS A 199 -26.33 34.02 -37.48
C LYS A 199 -25.56 33.36 -38.63
N GLU A 200 -25.58 33.94 -39.83
CA GLU A 200 -24.77 33.43 -40.96
C GLU A 200 -23.26 33.44 -40.67
N GLN A 201 -22.74 34.43 -39.93
CA GLN A 201 -21.32 34.50 -39.58
C GLN A 201 -20.94 33.47 -38.51
N ILE A 202 -21.83 33.22 -37.55
CA ILE A 202 -21.67 32.16 -36.55
C ILE A 202 -21.71 30.77 -37.23
N GLU A 203 -22.60 30.56 -38.20
CA GLU A 203 -22.69 29.29 -38.93
C GLU A 203 -21.45 29.02 -39.80
N LYS A 204 -20.83 30.05 -40.39
CA LYS A 204 -19.56 29.92 -41.14
C LYS A 204 -18.39 29.58 -40.22
N THR A 205 -18.20 30.33 -39.14
CA THR A 205 -17.10 30.08 -38.17
C THR A 205 -17.24 28.73 -37.47
N LEU A 206 -18.46 28.24 -37.22
CA LEU A 206 -18.71 26.89 -36.71
C LEU A 206 -18.28 25.80 -37.72
N GLN A 207 -18.53 26.00 -39.03
CA GLN A 207 -18.05 25.08 -40.07
C GLN A 207 -16.52 25.09 -40.18
N GLU A 208 -15.88 26.26 -40.10
CA GLU A 208 -14.41 26.40 -40.11
C GLU A 208 -13.77 25.66 -38.93
N VAL A 209 -14.25 25.89 -37.71
CA VAL A 209 -13.79 25.17 -36.49
C VAL A 209 -14.03 23.66 -36.59
N GLN A 210 -15.16 23.22 -37.17
CA GLN A 210 -15.43 21.78 -37.37
C GLN A 210 -14.45 21.14 -38.36
N ILE A 211 -13.99 21.87 -39.38
CA ILE A 211 -12.96 21.41 -40.32
C ILE A 211 -11.60 21.32 -39.60
N GLU A 212 -11.21 22.33 -38.83
CA GLU A 212 -9.96 22.30 -38.06
C GLU A 212 -9.93 21.16 -37.03
N LEU A 213 -11.02 20.94 -36.29
CA LEU A 213 -11.15 19.83 -35.34
C LEU A 213 -11.02 18.47 -36.03
N ASN A 214 -11.66 18.29 -37.19
CA ASN A 214 -11.52 17.08 -38.00
C ASN A 214 -10.09 16.87 -38.52
N HIS A 215 -9.34 17.95 -38.78
CA HIS A 215 -7.92 17.87 -39.15
C HIS A 215 -7.02 17.54 -37.95
N ALA A 216 -7.28 18.12 -36.78
CA ALA A 216 -6.55 17.83 -35.55
C ALA A 216 -6.69 16.36 -35.16
N HIS A 217 -7.91 15.83 -35.11
CA HIS A 217 -8.19 14.45 -34.70
C HIS A 217 -7.58 13.41 -35.67
N ARG A 218 -7.51 13.72 -36.98
CA ARG A 218 -6.75 12.91 -37.96
C ARG A 218 -5.24 12.93 -37.71
N ARG A 219 -4.67 14.06 -37.28
CA ARG A 219 -3.23 14.14 -36.97
C ARG A 219 -2.90 13.46 -35.64
N GLU A 220 -3.79 13.54 -34.66
CA GLU A 220 -3.73 12.78 -33.41
C GLU A 220 -3.70 11.27 -33.68
N GLN A 221 -4.65 10.74 -34.46
CA GLN A 221 -4.68 9.34 -34.88
C GLN A 221 -3.36 8.93 -35.57
N SER A 222 -2.89 9.74 -36.52
CA SER A 222 -1.60 9.54 -37.19
C SER A 222 -0.38 9.52 -36.25
N LEU A 223 -0.41 10.25 -35.13
CA LEU A 223 0.66 10.25 -34.13
C LEU A 223 0.58 9.04 -33.20
N ASN A 224 -0.63 8.63 -32.80
CA ASN A 224 -0.82 7.39 -32.03
C ASN A 224 -0.35 6.17 -32.83
N ASP A 225 -0.67 6.14 -34.13
CA ASP A 225 -0.17 5.18 -35.12
C ASP A 225 1.37 5.12 -35.19
N GLU A 226 2.05 6.27 -35.08
CA GLU A 226 3.52 6.35 -35.05
C GLU A 226 4.06 5.85 -33.69
N ILE A 227 3.41 6.23 -32.58
CA ILE A 227 3.77 5.82 -31.21
C ILE A 227 3.67 4.30 -31.04
N GLU A 228 2.64 3.63 -31.55
CA GLU A 228 2.54 2.16 -31.49
C GLU A 228 3.65 1.45 -32.27
N LYS A 229 4.02 1.98 -33.45
CA LYS A 229 5.14 1.47 -34.25
C LYS A 229 6.47 1.64 -33.52
N TYR A 230 6.65 2.71 -32.75
CA TYR A 230 7.83 2.89 -31.89
C TYR A 230 7.80 1.99 -30.64
N LYS A 231 6.66 1.84 -29.95
CA LYS A 231 6.50 0.91 -28.81
C LYS A 231 6.87 -0.52 -29.21
N THR A 232 6.31 -1.02 -30.31
CA THR A 232 6.59 -2.36 -30.84
C THR A 232 8.02 -2.53 -31.36
N CYS A 233 8.64 -1.47 -31.91
CA CYS A 233 10.06 -1.48 -32.23
C CYS A 233 10.94 -1.60 -30.97
N ILE A 234 10.58 -0.91 -29.89
CA ILE A 234 11.29 -0.94 -28.60
C ILE A 234 11.17 -2.31 -27.92
N THR A 235 9.98 -2.93 -27.87
CA THR A 235 9.81 -4.28 -27.30
C THR A 235 10.65 -5.31 -28.05
N ASN A 236 10.51 -5.36 -29.38
CA ASN A 236 11.24 -6.31 -30.22
C ASN A 236 12.77 -6.12 -30.14
N LYS A 237 13.24 -4.89 -29.92
CA LYS A 237 14.68 -4.62 -29.71
C LYS A 237 15.15 -4.95 -28.29
N LYS A 238 14.31 -4.74 -27.26
CA LYS A 238 14.59 -5.16 -25.88
C LYS A 238 14.69 -6.69 -25.78
N GLU A 239 13.77 -7.41 -26.41
CA GLU A 239 13.78 -8.88 -26.49
C GLU A 239 15.04 -9.41 -27.15
N ARG A 240 15.45 -8.86 -28.30
CA ARG A 240 16.72 -9.22 -28.95
C ARG A 240 17.93 -8.97 -28.06
N LEU A 241 18.03 -7.82 -27.40
CA LEU A 241 19.15 -7.50 -26.52
C LEU A 241 19.20 -8.43 -25.29
N ILE A 242 18.04 -8.82 -24.74
CA ILE A 242 17.96 -9.80 -23.65
C ILE A 242 18.46 -11.18 -24.12
N GLU A 243 18.08 -11.61 -25.31
CA GLU A 243 18.49 -12.91 -25.85
C GLU A 243 19.98 -12.91 -26.26
N GLU A 244 20.47 -11.83 -26.87
CA GLU A 244 21.89 -11.60 -27.16
C GLU A 244 22.70 -11.71 -25.85
N TRP A 245 22.33 -10.95 -24.81
CA TRP A 245 22.97 -11.01 -23.48
C TRP A 245 22.92 -12.39 -22.84
N ARG A 246 21.79 -13.10 -22.91
CA ARG A 246 21.68 -14.48 -22.41
C ARG A 246 22.68 -15.41 -23.11
N THR A 247 22.74 -15.37 -24.44
CA THR A 247 23.68 -16.23 -25.16
C THR A 247 25.14 -15.83 -24.93
N GLU A 248 25.47 -14.60 -24.53
CA GLU A 248 26.84 -14.23 -24.13
C GLU A 248 27.15 -14.69 -22.70
N PHE A 249 26.22 -14.49 -21.76
CA PHE A 249 26.33 -14.93 -20.37
C PHE A 249 26.46 -16.47 -20.25
N ASP A 250 25.66 -17.23 -21.01
CA ASP A 250 25.75 -18.69 -21.06
C ASP A 250 27.11 -19.16 -21.61
N LYS A 251 27.65 -18.49 -22.64
CA LYS A 251 29.01 -18.78 -23.15
C LYS A 251 30.07 -18.49 -22.10
N GLU A 252 29.93 -17.40 -21.33
CA GLU A 252 30.87 -17.08 -20.26
C GLU A 252 30.80 -18.09 -19.10
N ILE A 253 29.60 -18.52 -18.70
CA ILE A 253 29.43 -19.58 -17.69
C ILE A 253 30.07 -20.88 -18.15
N VAL A 254 29.88 -21.30 -19.41
CA VAL A 254 30.52 -22.51 -19.96
C VAL A 254 32.05 -22.36 -20.01
N ALA A 255 32.56 -21.19 -20.38
CA ALA A 255 34.00 -20.91 -20.39
C ALA A 255 34.61 -20.93 -18.98
N ARG A 256 33.97 -20.28 -17.99
CA ARG A 256 34.40 -20.28 -16.58
C ARG A 256 34.37 -21.69 -15.99
N LYS A 257 33.30 -22.46 -16.20
CA LYS A 257 33.21 -23.87 -15.72
C LYS A 257 34.36 -24.71 -16.28
N LYS A 258 34.64 -24.60 -17.58
CA LYS A 258 35.75 -25.32 -18.21
C LYS A 258 37.13 -24.90 -17.69
N ALA A 259 37.33 -23.62 -17.38
CA ALA A 259 38.58 -23.14 -16.76
C ALA A 259 38.75 -23.71 -15.33
N ILE A 260 37.69 -23.69 -14.53
CA ILE A 260 37.68 -24.26 -13.17
C ILE A 260 37.93 -25.79 -13.21
N GLU A 261 37.33 -26.51 -14.16
CA GLU A 261 37.61 -27.94 -14.37
C GLU A 261 39.06 -28.22 -14.76
N GLU A 262 39.71 -27.35 -15.54
CA GLU A 262 41.12 -27.47 -15.92
C GLU A 262 42.07 -27.15 -14.75
N GLU A 263 41.75 -26.14 -13.94
CA GLU A 263 42.49 -25.79 -12.73
C GLU A 263 42.37 -26.87 -11.64
N LEU A 264 41.16 -27.39 -11.39
CA LEU A 264 40.93 -28.50 -10.44
C LEU A 264 41.68 -29.77 -10.86
N GLN A 265 41.74 -30.08 -12.16
CA GLN A 265 42.54 -31.19 -12.68
C GLN A 265 44.05 -30.98 -12.47
N LEU A 266 44.55 -29.76 -12.68
CA LEU A 266 45.95 -29.41 -12.42
C LEU A 266 46.29 -29.54 -10.93
N PHE A 267 45.48 -28.93 -10.05
CA PHE A 267 45.66 -28.98 -8.60
C PHE A 267 45.61 -30.41 -8.06
N THR A 268 44.64 -31.21 -8.51
CA THR A 268 44.53 -32.63 -8.14
C THR A 268 45.77 -33.43 -8.55
N ARG A 269 46.36 -33.11 -9.71
CA ARG A 269 47.59 -33.76 -10.20
C ARG A 269 48.81 -33.35 -9.38
N GLU A 270 48.99 -32.06 -9.11
CA GLU A 270 50.08 -31.57 -8.27
C GLU A 270 49.99 -32.10 -6.84
N SER A 271 48.80 -32.16 -6.26
CA SER A 271 48.55 -32.69 -4.92
C SER A 271 48.95 -34.17 -4.85
N LYS A 272 48.53 -34.99 -5.82
CA LYS A 272 48.95 -36.40 -5.94
C LYS A 272 50.47 -36.54 -6.09
N GLU A 273 51.12 -35.72 -6.90
CA GLU A 273 52.58 -35.73 -7.01
C GLU A 273 53.31 -35.30 -5.73
N LYS A 274 52.75 -34.37 -4.95
CA LYS A 274 53.29 -33.95 -3.64
C LYS A 274 53.15 -35.08 -2.62
N VAL A 275 51.99 -35.72 -2.54
CA VAL A 275 51.71 -36.87 -1.67
C VAL A 275 52.59 -38.08 -2.03
N GLU A 276 52.74 -38.41 -3.32
CA GLU A 276 53.65 -39.48 -3.74
C GLU A 276 55.12 -39.22 -3.37
N LYS A 277 55.57 -37.97 -3.40
CA LYS A 277 56.94 -37.58 -3.00
C LYS A 277 57.11 -37.67 -1.49
N ALA A 278 56.10 -37.28 -0.71
CA ALA A 278 56.09 -37.47 0.75
C ALA A 278 56.15 -38.96 1.12
N ILE A 279 55.23 -39.79 0.61
CA ILE A 279 55.19 -41.25 0.89
C ILE A 279 56.53 -41.94 0.55
N LYS A 280 57.18 -41.54 -0.56
CA LYS A 280 58.49 -42.10 -0.93
C LYS A 280 59.60 -41.68 0.05
N LYS A 281 59.65 -40.40 0.44
CA LYS A 281 60.59 -39.89 1.45
C LYS A 281 60.39 -40.57 2.81
N ASP A 282 59.14 -40.64 3.27
CA ASP A 282 58.80 -41.22 4.58
C ASP A 282 59.11 -42.72 4.61
N ALA A 283 58.91 -43.44 3.49
CA ALA A 283 59.31 -44.84 3.35
C ALA A 283 60.85 -45.02 3.33
N GLU A 284 61.60 -44.08 2.76
CA GLU A 284 63.08 -44.10 2.80
C GLU A 284 63.63 -43.77 4.19
N GLU A 285 63.02 -42.83 4.91
CA GLU A 285 63.37 -42.50 6.30
C GLU A 285 63.04 -43.65 7.26
N LEU A 286 61.83 -44.23 7.16
CA LEU A 286 61.42 -45.39 7.96
C LEU A 286 62.29 -46.62 7.68
N LYS A 287 62.72 -46.79 6.42
CA LYS A 287 63.68 -47.86 6.06
C LYS A 287 65.04 -47.61 6.73
N GLN A 288 65.54 -46.38 6.72
CA GLN A 288 66.80 -46.04 7.38
C GLN A 288 66.73 -46.20 8.90
N THR A 289 65.61 -45.90 9.56
CA THR A 289 65.47 -46.18 11.00
C THR A 289 65.51 -47.69 11.27
N PHE A 290 64.78 -48.51 10.50
CA PHE A 290 64.81 -49.97 10.67
C PHE A 290 66.18 -50.59 10.36
N GLU A 291 66.90 -50.14 9.33
CA GLU A 291 68.27 -50.63 9.04
C GLU A 291 69.26 -50.28 10.18
N ASN A 292 69.13 -49.08 10.78
CA ASN A 292 69.94 -48.67 11.93
C ASN A 292 69.56 -49.41 13.23
N GLU A 293 68.28 -49.66 13.49
CA GLU A 293 67.83 -50.45 14.64
C GLU A 293 68.32 -51.90 14.53
N PHE A 294 68.21 -52.51 13.35
CA PHE A 294 68.67 -53.88 13.09
C PHE A 294 70.18 -54.05 13.30
N GLU A 295 71.02 -53.12 12.82
CA GLU A 295 72.47 -53.18 13.08
C GLU A 295 72.83 -52.93 14.55
N ASN A 296 72.05 -52.12 15.29
CA ASN A 296 72.23 -51.94 16.73
C ASN A 296 71.87 -53.22 17.52
N GLU A 297 70.72 -53.86 17.24
CA GLU A 297 70.36 -55.15 17.84
C GLU A 297 71.40 -56.23 17.50
N LYS A 298 71.85 -56.28 16.25
CA LYS A 298 72.90 -57.17 15.77
C LYS A 298 74.24 -56.91 16.46
N MET A 299 74.61 -55.67 16.78
CA MET A 299 75.80 -55.39 17.59
C MET A 299 75.63 -55.88 19.03
N LEU A 300 74.47 -55.65 19.66
CA LEU A 300 74.15 -56.11 21.02
C LEU A 300 74.19 -57.64 21.11
N ALA A 301 73.53 -58.34 20.19
CA ALA A 301 73.56 -59.79 20.10
C ALA A 301 74.99 -60.34 19.91
N ASN A 302 75.82 -59.70 19.08
CA ASN A 302 77.21 -60.11 18.90
C ASN A 302 78.06 -59.92 20.17
N LYS A 303 77.84 -58.87 20.98
CA LYS A 303 78.50 -58.71 22.29
C LYS A 303 78.14 -59.86 23.24
N VAL A 304 76.85 -60.17 23.36
CA VAL A 304 76.39 -61.31 24.19
C VAL A 304 76.95 -62.64 23.69
N ILE A 305 77.07 -62.84 22.37
CA ILE A 305 77.70 -64.04 21.79
C ILE A 305 79.20 -64.12 22.11
N ILE A 306 79.92 -62.99 22.20
CA ILE A 306 81.34 -62.96 22.60
C ILE A 306 81.47 -63.30 24.10
N GLU A 307 80.68 -62.66 24.97
CA GLU A 307 80.67 -62.94 26.42
C GLU A 307 80.34 -64.41 26.71
N LEU A 308 79.37 -65.00 25.99
CA LEU A 308 79.04 -66.42 26.09
C LEU A 308 80.16 -67.34 25.60
N LYS A 309 80.89 -66.97 24.54
CA LYS A 309 82.05 -67.73 24.05
C LYS A 309 83.22 -67.70 25.04
N GLU A 310 83.55 -66.54 25.59
CA GLU A 310 84.56 -66.41 26.66
C GLU A 310 84.18 -67.26 27.87
N LYS A 311 82.89 -67.26 28.24
CA LYS A 311 82.39 -68.10 29.33
C LYS A 311 82.48 -69.60 29.03
N ILE A 312 82.17 -70.03 27.80
CA ILE A 312 82.40 -71.43 27.36
C ILE A 312 83.88 -71.80 27.50
N VAL A 313 84.80 -70.97 27.00
CA VAL A 313 86.25 -71.24 27.11
C VAL A 313 86.70 -71.35 28.57
N SER A 314 86.19 -70.50 29.47
CA SER A 314 86.49 -70.61 30.91
C SER A 314 85.99 -71.92 31.53
N LEU A 315 84.80 -72.38 31.14
CA LEU A 315 84.22 -73.63 31.61
C LEU A 315 84.91 -74.86 31.00
N GLU A 316 85.41 -74.78 29.77
CA GLU A 316 86.22 -75.84 29.16
C GLU A 316 87.60 -75.99 29.83
N GLN A 317 88.22 -74.87 30.24
CA GLN A 317 89.44 -74.88 31.05
C GLN A 317 89.20 -75.49 32.44
N GLU A 318 88.11 -75.11 33.12
CA GLU A 318 87.70 -75.72 34.39
C GLU A 318 87.40 -77.22 34.23
N ARG A 319 86.70 -77.62 33.16
CA ARG A 319 86.44 -79.03 32.84
C ARG A 319 87.73 -79.81 32.60
N SER A 320 88.72 -79.23 31.90
CA SER A 320 90.01 -79.87 31.65
C SER A 320 90.84 -80.04 32.93
N LEU A 321 90.83 -79.04 33.82
CA LEU A 321 91.41 -79.14 35.17
C LEU A 321 90.74 -80.27 35.97
N LEU A 322 89.41 -80.34 35.95
CA LEU A 322 88.64 -81.39 36.63
C LEU A 322 88.94 -82.78 36.05
N GLU A 323 88.97 -82.95 34.73
CA GLU A 323 89.39 -84.19 34.06
C GLU A 323 90.80 -84.61 34.46
N GLY A 324 91.74 -83.66 34.57
CA GLY A 324 93.08 -83.89 35.12
C GLY A 324 93.06 -84.40 36.56
N THR A 325 92.29 -83.78 37.45
CA THR A 325 92.13 -84.26 38.84
C THR A 325 91.45 -85.62 38.93
N VAL A 326 90.49 -85.93 38.03
CA VAL A 326 89.84 -87.25 37.96
C VAL A 326 90.81 -88.33 37.47
N LEU A 327 91.70 -88.02 36.52
CA LEU A 327 92.79 -88.92 36.12
C LEU A 327 93.80 -89.14 37.24
N GLU A 328 94.20 -88.08 37.97
CA GLU A 328 95.03 -88.21 39.17
C GLU A 328 94.36 -89.10 40.22
N LEU A 329 93.09 -88.85 40.54
CA LEU A 329 92.33 -89.59 41.55
C LEU A 329 92.10 -91.05 41.14
N ASN A 330 91.90 -91.33 39.84
CA ASN A 330 91.89 -92.71 39.33
C ASN A 330 93.28 -93.36 39.44
N SER A 331 94.38 -92.65 39.18
CA SER A 331 95.73 -93.18 39.38
C SER A 331 96.02 -93.47 40.86
N LYS A 332 95.55 -92.60 41.76
CA LYS A 332 95.61 -92.78 43.22
C LYS A 332 94.72 -93.95 43.66
N GLN A 333 93.52 -94.11 43.10
CA GLN A 333 92.64 -95.26 43.35
C GLN A 333 93.24 -96.57 42.84
N GLN A 334 93.88 -96.60 41.67
CA GLN A 334 94.57 -97.79 41.15
C GLN A 334 95.79 -98.14 42.01
N LYS A 335 96.61 -97.15 42.39
CA LYS A 335 97.72 -97.36 43.36
C LYS A 335 97.19 -97.90 44.69
N LEU A 336 96.12 -97.33 45.24
CA LEU A 336 95.46 -97.82 46.44
C LEU A 336 94.90 -99.24 46.26
N LYS A 337 94.28 -99.59 45.12
CA LYS A 337 93.83 -100.97 44.83
C LYS A 337 95.01 -101.95 44.70
N TYR A 338 96.16 -101.50 44.19
CA TYR A 338 97.38 -102.32 44.14
C TYR A 338 98.00 -102.49 45.54
N SER A 339 98.01 -101.43 46.35
CA SER A 339 98.40 -101.47 47.76
C SER A 339 97.47 -102.34 48.58
N ILE A 340 96.15 -102.28 48.37
CA ILE A 340 95.17 -103.17 48.98
C ILE A 340 95.44 -104.61 48.57
N LYS A 341 95.67 -104.93 47.28
CA LYS A 341 96.05 -106.30 46.87
C LYS A 341 97.42 -106.76 47.40
N SER A 342 98.34 -105.84 47.68
CA SER A 342 99.60 -106.15 48.39
C SER A 342 99.31 -106.45 49.86
N LEU A 343 98.49 -105.61 50.50
CA LEU A 343 98.08 -105.74 51.89
C LEU A 343 97.19 -106.95 52.12
N GLU A 344 96.35 -107.39 51.18
CA GLU A 344 95.55 -108.64 51.24
C GLU A 344 96.48 -109.87 51.18
N LYS A 345 97.55 -109.81 50.37
CA LYS A 345 98.59 -110.85 50.35
C LYS A 345 99.42 -110.85 51.63
N GLU A 346 99.84 -109.68 52.08
CA GLU A 346 100.55 -109.51 53.35
C GLU A 346 99.66 -109.86 54.54
N GLU A 347 98.34 -109.66 54.47
CA GLU A 347 97.33 -110.02 55.46
C GLU A 347 97.13 -111.54 55.48
N THR A 348 97.06 -112.19 54.32
CA THR A 348 97.06 -113.67 54.24
C THR A 348 98.29 -114.26 54.93
N TYR A 349 99.46 -113.64 54.74
CA TYR A 349 100.71 -113.99 55.42
C TYR A 349 100.70 -113.58 56.92
N TYR A 350 100.13 -112.43 57.26
CA TYR A 350 100.03 -111.88 58.63
C TYR A 350 99.11 -112.73 59.50
N PHE A 351 98.02 -113.26 58.94
CA PHE A 351 97.09 -114.16 59.63
C PHE A 351 97.63 -115.59 59.73
N GLN A 352 98.42 -116.07 58.76
CA GLN A 352 99.21 -117.29 58.92
C GLN A 352 100.23 -117.16 60.07
N HIS A 353 100.83 -115.98 60.25
CA HIS A 353 101.78 -115.67 61.33
C HIS A 353 101.16 -114.92 62.54
N LEU A 354 99.82 -114.92 62.70
CA LEU A 354 99.16 -114.00 63.67
C LEU A 354 99.60 -114.24 65.11
N LYS A 355 99.83 -115.52 65.47
CA LYS A 355 100.28 -115.95 66.81
C LYS A 355 101.64 -115.35 67.20
N GLU A 356 102.44 -114.88 66.24
CA GLU A 356 103.73 -114.23 66.51
C GLU A 356 103.61 -112.69 66.61
N ARG A 357 102.55 -112.07 66.08
CA ARG A 357 102.45 -110.60 65.94
C ARG A 357 101.48 -109.89 66.89
N VAL A 358 100.55 -110.61 67.55
CA VAL A 358 99.64 -110.03 68.56
C VAL A 358 100.36 -109.33 69.72
N LEU A 359 101.64 -109.63 69.95
CA LEU A 359 102.45 -109.01 71.00
C LEU A 359 102.68 -107.48 70.86
N ASN A 360 102.56 -106.90 69.66
CA ASN A 360 103.59 -105.92 69.25
C ASN A 360 103.15 -104.50 68.80
N ARG A 361 101.86 -104.11 68.85
CA ARG A 361 101.44 -102.68 68.77
C ARG A 361 100.00 -102.39 69.22
N LYS A 362 99.89 -101.62 70.30
CA LYS A 362 98.83 -100.60 70.52
C LYS A 362 99.38 -99.24 70.04
N LEU A 363 98.58 -98.16 70.12
CA LEU A 363 98.90 -96.75 69.79
C LEU A 363 98.87 -96.46 68.25
N ASP A 364 98.28 -95.39 67.71
CA ASP A 364 97.54 -94.20 68.26
C ASP A 364 96.52 -93.59 67.22
N GLU A 365 95.85 -92.45 67.54
CA GLU A 365 94.51 -92.01 67.02
C GLU A 365 94.30 -90.43 66.89
N ILE A 366 93.29 -89.92 66.11
CA ILE A 366 92.49 -88.60 66.22
C ILE A 366 92.79 -87.28 65.33
N VAL A 367 91.73 -86.51 64.82
CA VAL A 367 91.58 -85.00 64.48
C VAL A 367 90.22 -84.47 63.76
N PHE A 368 90.08 -83.30 63.02
CA PHE A 368 88.91 -82.29 63.04
C PHE A 368 88.38 -81.48 61.74
N LEU A 369 87.57 -80.34 61.85
CA LEU A 369 86.63 -79.59 60.87
C LEU A 369 86.68 -77.98 60.94
N ASP A 370 85.91 -76.98 60.34
CA ASP A 370 84.67 -76.62 59.48
C ASP A 370 84.90 -75.19 58.73
N ASP A 371 84.10 -74.17 58.24
CA ASP A 371 82.66 -73.65 58.12
C ASP A 371 82.45 -72.29 57.23
N LYS A 372 81.37 -71.43 56.91
CA LYS A 372 79.85 -71.27 56.62
C LYS A 372 79.35 -69.82 56.03
N ASN A 373 78.12 -69.64 55.44
CA ASN A 373 77.14 -68.42 55.40
C ASN A 373 76.53 -67.61 54.12
N LYS A 374 75.88 -66.38 54.22
CA LYS A 374 74.60 -65.80 53.52
C LYS A 374 74.38 -64.19 53.51
N LYS A 375 73.39 -63.35 52.96
CA LYS A 375 72.23 -63.28 51.93
C LYS A 375 71.19 -62.00 51.93
N THR A 376 70.73 -61.36 50.78
CA THR A 376 69.48 -60.46 50.41
C THR A 376 69.16 -58.98 50.94
N ALA A 377 68.18 -58.06 50.51
CA ALA A 377 67.40 -57.59 49.27
C ALA A 377 66.22 -56.48 49.49
N ILE A 378 65.51 -55.87 48.44
CA ILE A 378 64.07 -55.26 48.33
C ILE A 378 63.71 -53.68 48.16
N SER A 379 62.40 -53.25 47.98
CA SER A 379 61.69 -51.89 47.72
C SER A 379 60.18 -51.79 48.26
N SER A 380 59.15 -50.88 48.09
CA SER A 380 58.67 -49.64 47.31
C SER A 380 57.37 -48.88 47.91
N GLY A 381 56.60 -47.92 47.27
CA GLY A 381 55.33 -47.20 47.78
C GLY A 381 54.54 -46.09 46.91
N SER A 382 53.34 -45.52 47.29
CA SER A 382 52.43 -44.55 46.50
C SER A 382 51.18 -43.76 47.17
N MET A 383 50.37 -42.90 46.42
CA MET A 383 48.93 -42.32 46.59
C MET A 383 48.58 -40.99 47.42
N GLU A 384 47.45 -40.16 47.38
CA GLU A 384 46.16 -39.84 46.59
C GLU A 384 45.35 -38.50 47.09
N ILE A 385 44.09 -38.11 46.60
CA ILE A 385 42.89 -37.36 47.25
C ILE A 385 42.10 -36.08 46.66
N ASN A 386 40.73 -36.20 46.48
CA ASN A 386 39.46 -35.32 46.51
C ASN A 386 39.25 -33.77 46.24
N SER A 387 38.10 -33.37 45.63
CA SER A 387 37.41 -32.03 45.75
C SER A 387 35.89 -31.93 45.29
N LYS A 388 35.29 -30.72 45.19
CA LYS A 388 33.84 -30.43 44.88
C LYS A 388 33.49 -30.56 43.39
N LYS A 389 32.28 -31.05 43.05
CA LYS A 389 31.85 -31.29 41.66
C LYS A 389 31.08 -30.12 40.98
N PRO A 390 31.39 -29.79 39.71
CA PRO A 390 30.56 -28.93 38.84
C PRO A 390 29.26 -29.59 38.39
N ILE A 391 28.42 -28.83 37.69
CA ILE A 391 27.31 -29.35 36.88
C ILE A 391 27.80 -29.39 35.42
N PHE A 392 27.69 -30.55 34.79
CA PHE A 392 28.04 -30.80 33.39
C PHE A 392 26.81 -31.34 32.65
N TYR A 393 26.53 -30.81 31.46
CA TYR A 393 25.50 -31.35 30.56
C TYR A 393 25.85 -31.04 29.10
N LYS A 394 25.11 -31.65 28.16
CA LYS A 394 25.06 -31.21 26.76
C LYS A 394 23.72 -30.51 26.51
N TRP A 395 23.67 -29.56 25.58
CA TRP A 395 22.37 -29.08 25.08
C TRP A 395 21.61 -30.25 24.43
N GLN A 396 20.28 -30.29 24.64
CA GLN A 396 19.52 -31.55 24.59
C GLN A 396 19.27 -32.10 23.19
N THR A 397 19.28 -31.22 22.18
CA THR A 397 19.29 -31.49 20.73
C THR A 397 19.82 -30.21 20.06
N PHE A 398 20.39 -30.33 18.86
CA PHE A 398 20.58 -29.17 17.98
C PHE A 398 19.23 -28.51 17.66
N SER A 399 19.24 -27.20 17.36
CA SER A 399 18.11 -26.52 16.73
C SER A 399 17.69 -27.20 15.41
N GLU A 400 16.39 -27.27 15.10
CA GLU A 400 15.81 -27.97 13.91
C GLU A 400 16.14 -27.31 12.54
N VAL A 401 17.20 -26.50 12.46
CA VAL A 401 17.48 -25.57 11.33
C VAL A 401 18.91 -25.68 10.78
N ALA A 402 19.85 -26.34 11.47
CA ALA A 402 21.24 -26.45 11.03
C ALA A 402 21.45 -27.65 10.09
N GLU A 403 22.04 -27.44 8.90
CA GLU A 403 22.17 -28.47 7.87
C GLU A 403 23.20 -29.58 8.23
N GLU A 404 22.90 -30.83 7.86
CA GLU A 404 23.82 -31.97 8.04
C GLU A 404 25.04 -31.83 7.12
N SER A 405 26.17 -31.36 7.67
CA SER A 405 27.40 -31.09 6.91
C SER A 405 28.04 -32.36 6.35
N LEU A 406 28.36 -32.34 5.06
CA LEU A 406 29.26 -33.31 4.41
C LEU A 406 30.72 -33.09 4.89
N GLU A 407 31.60 -34.05 4.61
CA GLU A 407 33.01 -33.96 5.04
C GLU A 407 33.70 -32.70 4.45
N VAL A 408 34.06 -31.76 5.32
CA VAL A 408 34.67 -30.47 4.95
C VAL A 408 36.12 -30.69 4.47
N ASN A 409 36.45 -30.25 3.26
CA ASN A 409 37.72 -30.57 2.60
C ASN A 409 38.79 -29.46 2.66
N GLY A 410 38.41 -28.24 3.08
CA GLY A 410 39.32 -27.09 3.17
C GLY A 410 38.95 -26.09 4.25
N ILE A 411 39.87 -25.16 4.55
CA ILE A 411 39.63 -24.05 5.49
C ILE A 411 38.65 -23.02 4.88
N GLU A 412 38.67 -22.86 3.56
CA GLU A 412 37.74 -21.98 2.84
C GLU A 412 36.32 -22.54 2.89
N ASP A 413 36.14 -23.84 2.63
CA ASP A 413 34.89 -24.58 2.85
C ASP A 413 34.40 -24.39 4.30
N PHE A 414 35.25 -24.65 5.30
CA PHE A 414 34.90 -24.50 6.72
C PHE A 414 34.43 -23.08 7.10
N ILE A 415 35.08 -22.05 6.52
CA ILE A 415 34.67 -20.65 6.75
C ILE A 415 33.30 -20.40 6.11
N GLN A 416 33.05 -20.93 4.91
CA GLN A 416 31.75 -20.79 4.23
C GLN A 416 30.64 -21.53 4.99
N ASP A 417 30.84 -22.80 5.34
CA ASP A 417 29.87 -23.61 6.10
C ASP A 417 29.57 -23.00 7.48
N PHE A 418 30.57 -22.40 8.14
CA PHE A 418 30.37 -21.69 9.42
C PHE A 418 29.68 -20.34 9.23
N CYS A 419 29.91 -19.65 8.11
CA CYS A 419 29.12 -18.48 7.74
C CYS A 419 27.66 -18.86 7.52
N ASP A 420 27.38 -19.88 6.70
CA ASP A 420 26.00 -20.23 6.33
C ASP A 420 25.20 -20.75 7.54
N ASN A 421 25.83 -21.48 8.48
CA ASN A 421 25.21 -21.83 9.77
C ASN A 421 24.96 -20.62 10.70
N LEU A 422 25.82 -19.59 10.67
CA LEU A 422 25.61 -18.35 11.45
C LEU A 422 24.58 -17.41 10.79
N ALA A 423 24.45 -17.43 9.46
CA ALA A 423 23.48 -16.62 8.70
C ALA A 423 22.02 -16.92 9.05
N LEU A 424 21.76 -18.09 9.63
CA LEU A 424 20.46 -18.46 10.20
C LEU A 424 20.03 -17.56 11.38
N ASN A 425 20.98 -16.90 12.06
CA ASN A 425 20.73 -16.16 13.31
C ASN A 425 21.43 -14.79 13.39
N PHE A 426 22.29 -14.38 12.45
CA PHE A 426 23.07 -13.13 12.53
C PHE A 426 23.23 -12.41 11.18
N GLU A 427 23.28 -11.08 11.18
CA GLU A 427 23.53 -10.28 9.96
C GLU A 427 25.02 -10.17 9.60
N ASN A 428 25.88 -9.90 10.59
CA ASN A 428 27.32 -9.64 10.38
C ASN A 428 28.18 -10.92 10.32
N VAL A 429 27.60 -11.94 9.68
CA VAL A 429 28.06 -13.35 9.59
C VAL A 429 29.57 -13.49 9.44
N THR A 430 30.15 -12.91 8.39
CA THR A 430 31.57 -13.13 8.03
C THR A 430 32.52 -12.50 9.04
N GLU A 431 32.15 -11.37 9.66
CA GLU A 431 32.96 -10.74 10.70
C GLU A 431 32.92 -11.57 12.00
N ILE A 432 31.74 -12.08 12.39
CA ILE A 432 31.57 -13.00 13.51
C ILE A 432 32.41 -14.26 13.32
N ALA A 433 32.28 -14.91 12.16
CA ALA A 433 33.03 -16.13 11.83
C ALA A 433 34.55 -15.91 11.87
N LEU A 434 35.04 -14.84 11.21
CA LEU A 434 36.47 -14.53 11.16
C LEU A 434 37.04 -14.12 12.53
N LEU A 435 36.29 -13.41 13.38
CA LEU A 435 36.73 -13.05 14.73
C LEU A 435 36.89 -14.29 15.64
N ILE A 436 35.93 -15.22 15.58
CA ILE A 436 35.97 -16.48 16.33
C ILE A 436 37.14 -17.35 15.85
N ILE A 437 37.28 -17.52 14.54
CA ILE A 437 38.37 -18.32 13.94
C ILE A 437 39.74 -17.67 14.25
N ALA A 438 39.86 -16.35 14.16
CA ALA A 438 41.08 -15.63 14.53
C ALA A 438 41.41 -15.73 16.03
N ALA A 439 40.41 -15.79 16.92
CA ALA A 439 40.64 -16.02 18.35
C ALA A 439 41.31 -17.37 18.58
N PHE A 440 40.77 -18.44 17.99
CA PHE A 440 41.30 -19.79 18.16
C PHE A 440 42.65 -20.00 17.47
N PHE A 441 42.89 -19.44 16.28
CA PHE A 441 44.24 -19.44 15.66
C PHE A 441 45.32 -18.72 16.49
N ASN A 442 44.92 -17.84 17.42
CA ASN A 442 45.82 -17.18 18.37
C ASN A 442 45.84 -17.86 19.76
N ASN A 443 45.30 -19.08 19.89
CA ASN A 443 45.12 -19.83 21.14
C ASN A 443 44.42 -19.00 22.24
N LYS A 444 43.46 -18.15 21.86
CA LYS A 444 42.62 -17.38 22.78
C LYS A 444 41.22 -17.98 22.90
N VAL A 445 40.57 -17.74 24.04
CA VAL A 445 39.15 -18.09 24.24
C VAL A 445 38.24 -16.97 23.72
N VAL A 446 36.96 -17.27 23.51
CA VAL A 446 35.95 -16.25 23.14
C VAL A 446 35.07 -15.93 24.34
N ILE A 447 34.80 -14.65 24.60
CA ILE A 447 33.80 -14.18 25.56
C ILE A 447 32.58 -13.71 24.77
N VAL A 448 31.40 -14.19 25.14
CA VAL A 448 30.13 -13.98 24.43
C VAL A 448 28.99 -13.84 25.45
N GLU A 449 27.93 -13.10 25.11
CA GLU A 449 26.80 -12.92 26.02
C GLU A 449 25.95 -14.20 26.16
N ASP A 450 25.50 -14.49 27.38
CA ASP A 450 24.70 -15.67 27.74
C ASP A 450 23.38 -15.80 26.93
N SER A 451 22.91 -14.73 26.29
CA SER A 451 21.69 -14.66 25.47
C SER A 451 21.85 -15.24 24.06
N ILE A 452 23.05 -15.12 23.46
CA ILE A 452 23.33 -15.46 22.06
C ILE A 452 24.32 -16.61 21.90
N SER A 453 24.96 -17.03 23.00
CA SER A 453 26.02 -18.04 22.98
C SER A 453 25.57 -19.40 22.46
N GLN A 454 24.30 -19.79 22.64
CA GLN A 454 23.80 -21.09 22.17
C GLN A 454 23.94 -21.22 20.65
N TYR A 455 23.49 -20.24 19.89
CA TYR A 455 23.54 -20.24 18.41
C TYR A 455 24.97 -20.40 17.91
N ILE A 456 25.88 -19.54 18.40
CA ILE A 456 27.27 -19.48 17.94
C ILE A 456 28.04 -20.77 18.26
N VAL A 457 27.79 -21.35 19.44
CA VAL A 457 28.52 -22.53 19.93
C VAL A 457 27.94 -23.83 19.34
N GLU A 458 26.63 -23.93 19.08
CA GLU A 458 26.04 -25.04 18.32
C GLU A 458 26.57 -25.08 16.87
N SER A 459 26.50 -23.94 16.15
CA SER A 459 26.99 -23.83 14.76
C SER A 459 28.46 -24.24 14.62
N LEU A 460 29.31 -23.95 15.60
CA LEU A 460 30.72 -24.37 15.56
C LEU A 460 30.90 -25.85 15.92
N SER A 461 30.18 -26.37 16.92
CA SER A 461 30.31 -27.76 17.37
C SER A 461 29.89 -28.75 16.29
N GLN A 462 28.81 -28.44 15.58
CA GLN A 462 28.30 -29.22 14.43
C GLN A 462 29.38 -29.43 13.35
N LEU A 463 30.15 -28.39 13.02
CA LEU A 463 31.19 -28.45 11.98
C LEU A 463 32.54 -29.04 12.46
N ILE A 464 32.81 -29.01 13.77
CA ILE A 464 34.13 -29.38 14.32
C ILE A 464 34.21 -30.84 14.81
N ASP A 465 33.13 -31.38 15.35
CA ASP A 465 33.04 -32.79 15.76
C ASP A 465 31.66 -33.45 15.59
N GLY A 466 30.65 -32.71 15.12
CA GLY A 466 29.29 -33.23 14.90
C GLY A 466 28.53 -33.55 16.19
N GLN A 467 29.05 -33.17 17.36
CA GLN A 467 28.40 -33.40 18.64
C GLN A 467 27.77 -32.10 19.17
N THR A 468 26.77 -32.24 20.06
CA THR A 468 26.33 -31.09 20.87
C THR A 468 27.43 -30.72 21.87
N PRO A 469 27.70 -29.41 22.07
CA PRO A 469 28.85 -28.94 22.82
C PRO A 469 28.73 -29.24 24.32
N LEU A 470 29.88 -29.36 24.98
CA LEU A 470 29.94 -29.60 26.42
C LEU A 470 29.66 -28.29 27.18
N VAL A 471 28.63 -28.28 28.03
CA VAL A 471 28.24 -27.13 28.85
C VAL A 471 28.67 -27.34 30.30
N ILE A 472 29.34 -26.33 30.86
CA ILE A 472 29.87 -26.32 32.22
C ILE A 472 29.32 -25.09 32.95
N GLU A 473 28.38 -25.30 33.89
CA GLU A 473 27.90 -24.23 34.77
C GLU A 473 28.81 -24.11 36.01
N TYR A 474 29.55 -23.01 36.12
CA TYR A 474 30.42 -22.80 37.27
C TYR A 474 29.64 -22.44 38.53
N ASN A 475 29.48 -23.42 39.42
CA ASN A 475 28.82 -23.28 40.72
C ASN A 475 29.77 -23.33 41.93
N GLY A 476 30.99 -22.77 41.81
CA GLY A 476 31.96 -22.71 42.91
C GLY A 476 32.61 -24.07 43.21
N ALA A 477 32.86 -24.83 42.15
CA ALA A 477 33.59 -26.08 42.15
C ALA A 477 35.12 -25.84 42.03
N ASP A 478 35.92 -26.90 42.14
CA ASP A 478 37.38 -26.79 42.14
C ASP A 478 37.96 -26.65 40.72
N GLU A 479 38.93 -25.75 40.55
CA GLU A 479 39.60 -25.43 39.29
C GLU A 479 40.20 -26.69 38.65
N ARG A 480 40.88 -27.52 39.45
CA ARG A 480 41.55 -28.74 38.95
C ARG A 480 40.55 -29.75 38.40
N GLY A 481 39.45 -29.97 39.12
CA GLY A 481 38.39 -30.89 38.69
C GLY A 481 37.72 -30.46 37.38
N ILE A 482 37.61 -29.15 37.12
CA ILE A 482 37.11 -28.63 35.84
C ILE A 482 38.14 -28.83 34.73
N ILE A 483 39.41 -28.50 34.97
CA ILE A 483 40.46 -28.62 33.95
C ILE A 483 40.75 -30.09 33.59
N GLU A 484 40.77 -30.99 34.57
CA GLU A 484 40.93 -32.44 34.34
C GLU A 484 39.73 -33.04 33.60
N PHE A 485 38.50 -32.60 33.91
CA PHE A 485 37.30 -33.02 33.17
C PHE A 485 37.34 -32.53 31.71
N ILE A 486 37.72 -31.28 31.47
CA ILE A 486 37.85 -30.72 30.11
C ILE A 486 38.91 -31.46 29.28
N ARG A 487 40.04 -31.89 29.89
CA ARG A 487 41.04 -32.72 29.18
C ARG A 487 40.55 -34.14 28.90
N GLY A 488 39.67 -34.69 29.75
CA GLY A 488 39.07 -36.01 29.57
C GLY A 488 37.83 -36.05 28.68
N ALA A 489 37.25 -34.89 28.33
CA ALA A 489 36.10 -34.75 27.45
C ALA A 489 36.45 -35.10 26.00
N GLU A 490 35.54 -35.75 25.28
CA GLU A 490 35.72 -36.08 23.85
C GLU A 490 35.41 -34.86 22.97
N GLU A 491 34.45 -34.04 23.40
CA GLU A 491 33.92 -32.83 22.76
C GLU A 491 35.03 -31.77 22.61
N LYS A 492 35.23 -31.24 21.41
CA LYS A 492 36.26 -30.21 21.13
C LYS A 492 35.77 -28.80 21.47
N VAL A 493 34.46 -28.56 21.36
CA VAL A 493 33.81 -27.25 21.62
C VAL A 493 33.13 -27.26 23.00
N ILE A 494 33.43 -26.23 23.81
CA ILE A 494 33.08 -26.19 25.23
C ILE A 494 32.57 -24.80 25.63
N TYR A 495 31.39 -24.76 26.26
CA TYR A 495 30.81 -23.54 26.84
C TYR A 495 30.95 -23.53 28.37
N ILE A 496 31.48 -22.43 28.92
CA ILE A 496 31.69 -22.26 30.37
C ILE A 496 30.89 -21.05 30.85
N GLY A 497 29.70 -21.32 31.39
CA GLY A 497 28.79 -20.31 31.95
C GLY A 497 29.15 -19.93 33.39
N GLY A 498 29.00 -18.64 33.72
CA GLY A 498 28.97 -18.18 35.12
C GLY A 498 30.31 -17.96 35.83
N VAL A 499 31.47 -18.17 35.16
CA VAL A 499 32.79 -17.82 35.70
C VAL A 499 32.97 -16.30 35.73
N LEU A 500 32.68 -15.64 34.61
CA LEU A 500 32.75 -14.17 34.50
C LEU A 500 31.66 -13.51 35.36
N ASN A 501 30.44 -14.06 35.38
CA ASN A 501 29.33 -13.58 36.22
C ASN A 501 29.60 -13.66 37.75
N LYS A 502 30.72 -14.27 38.17
CA LYS A 502 31.21 -14.33 39.55
C LYS A 502 32.53 -13.59 39.77
N PHE A 503 33.03 -12.88 38.76
CA PHE A 503 34.29 -12.14 38.74
C PHE A 503 35.54 -12.98 39.08
N ASP A 504 35.53 -14.28 38.72
CA ASP A 504 36.60 -15.23 39.04
C ASP A 504 37.73 -15.20 37.98
N GLU A 505 38.48 -14.10 37.95
CA GLU A 505 39.60 -13.88 37.02
C GLU A 505 40.71 -14.94 37.13
N VAL A 506 40.89 -15.53 38.33
CA VAL A 506 41.94 -16.53 38.58
C VAL A 506 41.59 -17.84 37.89
N MET A 507 40.37 -18.34 38.10
CA MET A 507 39.88 -19.54 37.43
C MET A 507 39.84 -19.34 35.91
N PHE A 508 39.32 -18.21 35.43
CA PHE A 508 39.32 -17.85 34.01
C PHE A 508 40.73 -17.92 33.40
N SER A 509 41.71 -17.26 34.04
CA SER A 509 43.09 -17.22 33.54
C SER A 509 43.78 -18.58 33.57
N ASN A 510 43.52 -19.40 34.60
CA ASN A 510 44.10 -20.73 34.74
C ASN A 510 43.47 -21.75 33.76
N ILE A 511 42.19 -21.60 33.40
CA ILE A 511 41.55 -22.38 32.33
C ILE A 511 42.16 -22.01 30.97
N CYS A 512 42.22 -20.73 30.63
CA CYS A 512 42.79 -20.25 29.36
C CYS A 512 44.20 -20.82 29.15
N ARG A 513 45.13 -20.57 30.10
CA ARG A 513 46.54 -20.98 30.01
C ARG A 513 46.76 -22.50 29.90
N GLN A 514 45.77 -23.32 30.22
CA GLN A 514 45.94 -24.77 30.36
C GLN A 514 45.22 -25.62 29.31
N LEU A 515 44.39 -24.98 28.46
CA LEU A 515 43.42 -25.65 27.60
C LEU A 515 43.16 -24.96 26.25
N SER A 516 43.51 -23.68 26.08
CA SER A 516 43.24 -22.94 24.83
C SER A 516 44.12 -23.34 23.65
N ASP A 517 45.05 -24.28 23.87
CA ASP A 517 45.86 -24.98 22.88
C ASP A 517 45.23 -26.31 22.41
N GLN A 518 44.15 -26.77 23.06
CA GLN A 518 43.60 -28.13 22.90
C GLN A 518 42.06 -28.18 22.72
N LYS A 519 41.33 -27.15 23.15
CA LYS A 519 39.85 -27.09 23.09
C LYS A 519 39.37 -25.69 22.68
N TYR A 520 38.26 -25.63 21.95
CA TYR A 520 37.59 -24.40 21.54
C TYR A 520 36.66 -23.92 22.66
N ILE A 521 37.15 -23.00 23.49
CA ILE A 521 36.47 -22.58 24.72
C ILE A 521 35.77 -21.23 24.54
N PHE A 522 34.49 -21.22 24.90
CA PHE A 522 33.65 -20.03 25.03
C PHE A 522 33.31 -19.79 26.51
N PHE A 523 33.37 -18.52 26.94
CA PHE A 523 32.93 -18.08 28.26
C PHE A 523 31.67 -17.22 28.15
N GLY A 524 30.64 -17.62 28.91
CA GLY A 524 29.41 -16.85 29.06
C GLY A 524 29.56 -15.69 30.05
N ILE A 525 29.08 -14.52 29.66
CA ILE A 525 28.84 -13.38 30.55
C ILE A 525 27.40 -12.89 30.38
N SER A 526 26.73 -12.46 31.46
CA SER A 526 25.30 -12.10 31.41
C SER A 526 25.01 -10.69 30.90
N GLN A 527 26.03 -9.84 30.77
CA GLN A 527 26.05 -8.57 30.01
C GLN A 527 27.47 -8.30 29.51
N ILE A 528 27.67 -8.12 28.20
CA ILE A 528 29.00 -7.85 27.60
C ILE A 528 29.59 -6.52 28.09
N GLN A 529 28.71 -5.60 28.52
CA GLN A 529 29.04 -4.30 29.13
C GLN A 529 29.75 -4.42 30.49
N ASP A 530 29.76 -5.59 31.13
CA ASP A 530 30.52 -5.85 32.36
C ASP A 530 31.99 -6.24 32.08
N VAL A 531 32.36 -6.68 30.86
CA VAL A 531 33.75 -7.08 30.53
C VAL A 531 34.80 -5.97 30.79
N PRO A 532 34.53 -4.67 30.59
CA PRO A 532 35.43 -3.58 30.97
C PRO A 532 35.68 -3.40 32.49
N LEU A 533 34.93 -4.08 33.36
CA LEU A 533 35.11 -4.02 34.82
C LEU A 533 36.26 -4.92 35.32
N PHE A 534 36.70 -5.88 34.50
CA PHE A 534 37.74 -6.85 34.83
C PHE A 534 39.14 -6.29 34.54
N SER A 535 40.18 -6.94 35.06
CA SER A 535 41.56 -6.58 34.76
C SER A 535 41.93 -6.82 33.30
N LYS A 536 42.92 -6.06 32.80
CA LYS A 536 43.41 -6.15 31.41
C LYS A 536 43.97 -7.53 31.03
N ASN A 537 44.18 -8.42 31.99
CA ASN A 537 44.60 -9.81 31.75
C ASN A 537 43.50 -10.64 31.07
N ILE A 538 42.22 -10.22 31.11
CA ILE A 538 41.18 -10.87 30.32
C ILE A 538 41.41 -10.65 28.82
N LEU A 539 41.67 -9.41 28.40
CA LEU A 539 41.87 -9.06 26.98
C LEU A 539 43.18 -9.62 26.38
N SER A 540 44.16 -9.99 27.21
CA SER A 540 45.33 -10.75 26.73
C SER A 540 44.99 -12.20 26.40
N ASN A 541 44.03 -12.81 27.11
CA ASN A 541 43.73 -14.24 27.03
C ASN A 541 42.49 -14.56 26.17
N ALA A 542 41.62 -13.57 25.93
CA ALA A 542 40.40 -13.71 25.13
C ALA A 542 40.27 -12.70 24.00
N PHE A 543 39.32 -12.98 23.09
CA PHE A 543 38.58 -11.97 22.33
C PHE A 543 37.17 -11.81 22.92
N VAL A 544 36.60 -10.62 22.77
CA VAL A 544 35.25 -10.27 23.25
C VAL A 544 34.36 -10.11 22.02
N LEU A 545 33.24 -10.82 21.98
CA LEU A 545 32.32 -10.86 20.86
C LEU A 545 31.02 -10.14 21.24
N ASP A 546 31.00 -8.84 20.96
CA ASP A 546 29.88 -7.92 21.22
C ASP A 546 28.99 -7.83 19.98
N VAL A 547 28.02 -8.76 19.88
CA VAL A 547 27.23 -8.99 18.65
C VAL A 547 25.73 -9.25 18.91
N GLU A 548 25.21 -8.95 20.10
CA GLU A 548 23.77 -9.11 20.41
C GLU A 548 22.91 -8.21 19.50
N ASP A 549 23.35 -6.97 19.23
CA ASP A 549 22.73 -6.05 18.27
C ASP A 549 22.75 -6.56 16.80
N SER A 550 23.46 -7.65 16.50
CA SER A 550 23.49 -8.30 15.17
C SER A 550 22.62 -9.56 15.07
N LEU A 551 21.88 -9.91 16.13
CA LEU A 551 21.03 -11.11 16.17
C LEU A 551 19.77 -10.94 15.29
N ILE A 552 19.65 -11.76 14.25
CA ILE A 552 18.40 -11.95 13.51
C ILE A 552 17.47 -12.78 14.39
N ILE A 553 16.60 -12.10 15.15
CA ILE A 553 15.34 -12.72 15.54
C ILE A 553 14.62 -13.07 14.24
N ALA A 554 14.26 -14.34 14.04
CA ALA A 554 13.64 -14.81 12.80
C ALA A 554 12.30 -14.11 12.52
N ASP A 555 12.38 -12.95 11.85
CA ASP A 555 11.23 -12.16 11.43
C ASP A 555 10.44 -13.02 10.42
N ARG A 556 9.18 -13.27 10.75
CA ARG A 556 8.29 -14.13 9.96
C ARG A 556 8.12 -13.55 8.56
N GLU A 557 7.86 -14.43 7.59
CA GLU A 557 7.58 -14.10 6.18
C GLU A 557 6.92 -12.71 6.04
N PRO A 558 7.51 -11.79 5.25
CA PRO A 558 7.11 -10.39 5.25
C PRO A 558 5.61 -10.28 5.01
N ILE A 559 4.90 -9.64 5.94
CA ILE A 559 3.44 -9.57 5.91
C ILE A 559 3.01 -8.54 4.85
N LEU A 560 3.05 -8.99 3.60
CA LEU A 560 2.67 -8.22 2.43
C LEU A 560 1.16 -8.00 2.41
N VAL A 561 0.75 -6.73 2.34
CA VAL A 561 -0.62 -6.35 2.01
C VAL A 561 -0.56 -5.61 0.67
N GLY A 562 -0.87 -6.35 -0.40
CA GLY A 562 -0.52 -5.93 -1.76
C GLY A 562 1.00 -5.84 -1.94
N ASN A 563 1.47 -4.86 -2.70
CA ASN A 563 2.89 -4.65 -3.00
C ASN A 563 3.67 -3.89 -1.89
N ASN A 564 3.11 -3.73 -0.68
CA ASN A 564 3.75 -2.99 0.42
C ASN A 564 4.19 -3.96 1.52
N ASN A 565 5.44 -3.82 2.00
CA ASN A 565 5.85 -4.45 3.25
C ASN A 565 5.26 -3.66 4.44
N ILE A 566 4.66 -4.35 5.40
CA ILE A 566 4.19 -3.72 6.65
C ILE A 566 5.37 -3.24 7.51
N GLU A 567 6.56 -3.80 7.35
CA GLU A 567 7.75 -3.41 8.11
C GLU A 567 8.28 -2.02 7.76
N ASP A 568 8.00 -1.49 6.57
CA ASP A 568 8.31 -0.09 6.19
C ASP A 568 7.57 0.92 7.10
N TYR A 569 6.60 0.44 7.87
CA TYR A 569 5.82 1.17 8.86
C TYR A 569 6.24 0.80 10.31
N LYS A 570 7.40 0.17 10.53
CA LYS A 570 8.02 -0.09 11.86
C LYS A 570 8.04 1.24 12.66
N VAL A 571 7.23 1.30 13.72
CA VAL A 571 6.88 2.55 14.42
C VAL A 571 8.09 3.13 15.18
N THR A 572 8.57 4.29 14.74
CA THR A 572 9.68 4.99 15.40
C THR A 572 9.30 5.53 16.78
N TYR A 573 10.16 5.25 17.77
CA TYR A 573 9.91 5.45 19.19
C TYR A 573 10.06 6.93 19.62
N GLN A 574 8.95 7.63 19.89
CA GLN A 574 8.99 8.97 20.49
C GLN A 574 8.49 8.97 21.94
N THR A 575 9.38 9.35 22.87
CA THR A 575 9.17 9.21 24.32
C THR A 575 7.97 10.00 24.85
N ASP A 576 7.65 11.15 24.24
CA ASP A 576 6.53 12.02 24.65
C ASP A 576 5.14 11.43 24.37
N GLU A 577 5.02 10.48 23.45
CA GLU A 577 3.73 9.85 23.12
C GLU A 577 3.35 8.79 24.15
N TYR A 578 4.31 7.96 24.57
CA TYR A 578 4.13 7.04 25.69
C TYR A 578 3.79 7.77 26.98
N ARG A 579 4.33 8.98 27.17
CA ARG A 579 3.95 9.87 28.27
C ARG A 579 2.49 10.31 28.15
N LYS A 580 2.00 10.72 26.97
CA LYS A 580 0.57 11.06 26.75
C LYS A 580 -0.34 9.86 27.06
N CYS A 581 -0.04 8.67 26.54
CA CYS A 581 -0.82 7.45 26.83
C CYS A 581 -0.80 7.09 28.33
N TYR A 582 0.36 7.19 28.98
CA TYR A 582 0.48 7.00 30.43
C TYR A 582 -0.41 8.01 31.20
N GLU A 583 -0.35 9.29 30.85
CA GLU A 583 -1.08 10.34 31.55
C GLU A 583 -2.61 10.27 31.32
N GLN A 584 -3.04 9.77 30.15
CA GLN A 584 -4.44 9.59 29.77
C GLN A 584 -5.09 8.33 30.39
N TYR A 585 -4.45 7.17 30.27
CA TYR A 585 -5.06 5.88 30.62
C TYR A 585 -4.59 5.30 31.96
N PHE A 586 -3.27 5.33 32.24
CA PHE A 586 -2.69 4.52 33.34
C PHE A 586 -2.37 5.32 34.61
N LYS A 587 -2.17 6.64 34.54
CA LYS A 587 -1.88 7.55 35.67
C LYS A 587 -2.88 7.44 36.82
N ARG A 588 -4.17 7.25 36.51
CA ARG A 588 -5.24 7.03 37.51
C ARG A 588 -5.19 5.64 38.18
N LEU A 589 -4.70 4.62 37.49
CA LEU A 589 -4.56 3.26 38.03
C LEU A 589 -3.34 3.17 38.96
N VAL A 590 -2.23 3.80 38.55
CA VAL A 590 -1.03 3.94 39.40
C VAL A 590 -1.32 4.77 40.66
N SER A 591 -2.05 5.88 40.54
CA SER A 591 -2.39 6.71 41.73
C SER A 591 -3.28 5.98 42.74
N LYS A 592 -4.08 5.00 42.30
CA LYS A 592 -4.86 4.09 43.15
C LYS A 592 -4.09 2.84 43.61
N LYS A 593 -2.79 2.73 43.31
CA LYS A 593 -1.92 1.56 43.59
C LYS A 593 -2.42 0.23 43.00
N LEU A 594 -3.27 0.26 41.97
CA LEU A 594 -3.82 -0.95 41.34
C LEU A 594 -2.82 -1.64 40.40
N ILE A 595 -1.86 -0.89 39.85
CA ILE A 595 -0.75 -1.38 39.02
C ILE A 595 0.54 -0.67 39.41
N SER A 596 1.69 -1.33 39.21
CA SER A 596 3.00 -0.72 39.47
C SER A 596 3.34 0.35 38.42
N LYS A 597 4.21 1.31 38.77
CA LYS A 597 4.62 2.37 37.83
C LYS A 597 5.40 1.83 36.63
N LYS A 598 6.17 0.74 36.80
CA LYS A 598 6.87 0.03 35.70
C LYS A 598 5.86 -0.57 34.73
N LEU A 599 5.00 -1.48 35.22
CA LEU A 599 3.96 -2.14 34.44
C LEU A 599 3.03 -1.13 33.71
N ALA A 600 2.72 0.00 34.36
CA ALA A 600 1.95 1.07 33.74
C ALA A 600 2.65 1.74 32.56
N PHE A 601 3.98 1.93 32.59
CA PHE A 601 4.73 2.42 31.43
C PHE A 601 4.84 1.37 30.33
N ASP A 602 5.05 0.10 30.69
CA ASP A 602 5.18 -0.98 29.72
C ASP A 602 3.85 -1.21 28.96
N LEU A 603 2.71 -1.15 29.67
CA LEU A 603 1.37 -1.12 29.05
C LEU A 603 1.09 0.17 28.26
N SER A 604 1.68 1.32 28.65
CA SER A 604 1.56 2.57 27.89
C SER A 604 2.34 2.52 26.57
N LYS A 605 3.50 1.83 26.55
CA LYS A 605 4.23 1.52 25.32
C LYS A 605 3.38 0.64 24.42
N LEU A 606 2.97 -0.53 24.93
CA LEU A 606 2.18 -1.52 24.19
C LEU A 606 0.92 -0.91 23.55
N LEU A 607 0.13 -0.16 24.33
CA LEU A 607 -1.10 0.47 23.84
C LEU A 607 -0.84 1.54 22.78
N CYS A 608 0.22 2.35 22.94
CA CYS A 608 0.55 3.40 21.99
C CYS A 608 1.11 2.83 20.67
N THR A 609 1.92 1.77 20.73
CA THR A 609 2.38 1.03 19.55
C THR A 609 1.20 0.36 18.84
N TYR A 610 0.29 -0.29 19.56
CA TYR A 610 -0.93 -0.87 18.99
C TYR A 610 -1.79 0.17 18.25
N LEU A 611 -2.05 1.32 18.87
CA LEU A 611 -2.85 2.39 18.25
C LEU A 611 -2.19 2.92 16.96
N LYS A 612 -0.86 3.10 16.94
CA LYS A 612 -0.14 3.51 15.73
C LYS A 612 -0.16 2.44 14.63
N PHE A 613 0.10 1.18 14.98
CA PHE A 613 0.07 0.06 14.04
C PHE A 613 -1.30 -0.09 13.37
N MET A 614 -2.39 0.07 14.13
CA MET A 614 -3.75 0.07 13.59
C MET A 614 -4.02 1.23 12.61
N SER A 615 -3.47 2.43 12.83
CA SER A 615 -3.56 3.51 11.83
C SER A 615 -2.73 3.22 10.57
N SER A 616 -1.50 2.70 10.71
CA SER A 616 -0.64 2.38 9.57
C SER A 616 -1.24 1.29 8.66
N ILE A 617 -1.88 0.27 9.23
CA ILE A 617 -2.62 -0.74 8.45
C ILE A 617 -3.76 -0.08 7.64
N GLY A 618 -4.46 0.90 8.21
CA GLY A 618 -5.49 1.66 7.51
C GLY A 618 -4.94 2.38 6.27
N ASP A 619 -3.80 3.04 6.40
CA ASP A 619 -3.14 3.73 5.29
C ASP A 619 -2.61 2.76 4.22
N VAL A 620 -2.07 1.59 4.61
CA VAL A 620 -1.63 0.55 3.66
C VAL A 620 -2.81 -0.01 2.87
N VAL A 621 -3.90 -0.40 3.55
CA VAL A 621 -5.12 -0.87 2.87
C VAL A 621 -5.69 0.22 1.94
N LYS A 622 -5.65 1.49 2.36
CA LYS A 622 -6.08 2.62 1.53
C LYS A 622 -5.23 2.76 0.26
N LYS A 623 -3.90 2.70 0.37
CA LYS A 623 -2.98 2.75 -0.78
C LYS A 623 -3.19 1.57 -1.74
N CYS A 624 -3.37 0.36 -1.22
CA CYS A 624 -3.55 -0.83 -2.07
C CYS A 624 -4.84 -0.77 -2.89
N ILE A 625 -5.95 -0.32 -2.29
CA ILE A 625 -7.22 -0.14 -3.02
C ILE A 625 -7.10 0.99 -4.06
N LEU A 626 -6.42 2.10 -3.74
CA LEU A 626 -6.15 3.16 -4.71
C LEU A 626 -5.27 2.69 -5.89
N HIS A 627 -4.28 1.83 -5.64
CA HIS A 627 -3.43 1.25 -6.68
C HIS A 627 -4.23 0.31 -7.61
N TYR A 628 -5.06 -0.58 -7.07
CA TYR A 628 -5.93 -1.45 -7.89
C TYR A 628 -7.00 -0.67 -8.68
N LEU A 629 -7.40 0.53 -8.23
CA LEU A 629 -8.30 1.42 -8.97
C LEU A 629 -7.58 2.23 -10.07
N GLN A 630 -6.25 2.23 -10.12
CA GLN A 630 -5.45 2.82 -11.21
C GLN A 630 -5.23 1.83 -12.36
N ASP A 631 -5.26 0.52 -12.10
CA ASP A 631 -5.14 -0.54 -13.11
C ASP A 631 -6.48 -0.90 -13.80
N THR A 632 -7.54 -0.09 -13.58
CA THR A 632 -8.85 -0.24 -14.25
C THR A 632 -9.11 0.88 -15.24
N ASP A 633 -9.66 0.55 -16.41
CA ASP A 633 -10.00 1.46 -17.54
C ASP A 633 -11.10 2.53 -17.24
N MET A 634 -11.32 2.90 -15.98
CA MET A 634 -12.25 3.97 -15.59
C MET A 634 -11.60 5.34 -15.79
N GLU A 635 -12.31 6.28 -16.40
CA GLU A 635 -11.86 7.68 -16.54
C GLU A 635 -11.64 8.32 -15.16
N ASP A 636 -10.60 9.17 -15.06
CA ASP A 636 -10.16 9.76 -13.79
C ASP A 636 -11.28 10.54 -13.07
N ALA A 637 -12.23 11.13 -13.83
CA ALA A 637 -13.36 11.87 -13.29
C ALA A 637 -14.43 10.99 -12.63
N GLU A 638 -14.72 9.80 -13.18
CA GLU A 638 -15.62 8.84 -12.52
C GLU A 638 -14.96 8.22 -11.28
N ARG A 639 -13.63 7.98 -11.34
CA ARG A 639 -12.87 7.46 -10.20
C ARG A 639 -12.91 8.43 -9.01
N ASP A 640 -12.82 9.74 -9.26
CA ASP A 640 -12.84 10.76 -8.21
C ASP A 640 -14.22 10.98 -7.58
N ASP A 641 -15.31 11.03 -8.36
CA ASP A 641 -16.68 11.10 -7.82
C ASP A 641 -17.00 9.87 -6.93
N LEU A 642 -16.53 8.69 -7.32
CA LEU A 642 -16.72 7.45 -6.56
C LEU A 642 -15.89 7.43 -5.25
N LEU A 643 -14.69 8.04 -5.25
CA LEU A 643 -13.86 8.20 -4.04
C LEU A 643 -14.41 9.26 -3.07
N GLU A 644 -14.98 10.37 -3.55
CA GLU A 644 -15.67 11.34 -2.69
C GLU A 644 -16.97 10.75 -2.11
N ARG A 645 -17.79 10.08 -2.94
CA ARG A 645 -19.05 9.45 -2.50
C ARG A 645 -18.88 8.34 -1.47
N THR A 646 -17.71 7.70 -1.42
CA THR A 646 -17.39 6.67 -0.42
C THR A 646 -16.69 7.24 0.82
N GLY A 647 -16.29 8.52 0.82
CA GLY A 647 -15.54 9.16 1.91
C GLY A 647 -14.07 8.75 1.98
N TRP A 648 -13.48 8.42 0.82
CA TRP A 648 -12.08 8.01 0.69
C TRP A 648 -11.17 9.16 0.23
N LYS A 649 -11.75 10.18 -0.43
CA LYS A 649 -11.25 11.56 -0.41
C LYS A 649 -11.97 12.34 0.69
#